data_AF-A0A1E5WJC0-F1
#
_entry.id   AF-A0A1E5WJC0-F1
#
_cell.length_a   1.000
_cell.length_b   1.000
_cell.length_c   1.000
_cell.angle_alpha   90.00
_cell.angle_beta   90.00
_cell.angle_gamma   90.00
#
_symmetry.space_group_name_H-M   'P 1'
#
loop_
_entity.id
_entity.type
_entity.pdbx_description
1 polymer ?
#
loop_
_entity_poly.entity_id
_entity_poly.type
_entity_poly.pdbx_seq_one_letter_code
_entity_poly.pdbx_strand_id
1 'polypeptide(L)'
;MSNPSSPASSSSAAQHQETTTLQQHQELLPAGGASQAAGITLPFAAAAAADDGEDNTAELSPPRCEWEFRLAATVPSTALPGASDAIGSVDFDPTGRLLATGGIARRLRLYDVASLLLVDSGGSSSAGPGPAPAACICVPAKLSSVRWRPGAAPSSVVGCGDYDGVVTEYDVERGVAAWERDEHAGRRVWSLDYAPGAAMAASGSDDRTAHVWDPRAPSAGWATARAGGAVLCVEFDPSGGPQLAVGSADRRAVVYDVRALGRGAVAWMDGHGRAVTYVRWAGAGAARRVVTSAADGTHRLWEWGDAQPAAEAREVRSYSGHASARSFVGMGVWRAAGLVASGSESNHVFVYDLRWAKPIWVHPFVGGAHGPVTIDAPEAANAAAAGFVSAVAWRQGSDHDGGGALVAGGSDGVLKMFTCQRRNMSAAEAKAAVVPESVLRKRKREEQWAADKKEKALADRKKALESRKTIFARAKQYAQEYDAQEKELVQLKREARLKGGFYVSPEAKLLFVIRIRGINAMHPKTRKILQLLRLRQIFNGVFLKVNKATINMLRRVEPYVAYGYPNLKSVRELIYKRGYGKLNKQRIPLSNNNVIEEGLGSHNIICLEDLVHEIMTVGPHFKEANNFLWPFKLKAPLGGLKKKRNHY
;
A
#
# COMPACT_ATOMS: atom_id res chain seq x y z
N MET A 1 -27.55 -63.84 -9.89
CA MET A 1 -27.40 -64.19 -11.30
C MET A 1 -28.65 -63.72 -12.04
N SER A 2 -28.46 -62.87 -13.06
CA SER A 2 -29.32 -62.69 -14.24
C SER A 2 -30.84 -62.43 -14.09
N ASN A 3 -31.20 -61.17 -14.37
CA ASN A 3 -32.48 -60.64 -14.91
C ASN A 3 -33.11 -61.51 -16.03
N PRO A 4 -34.43 -61.43 -16.33
CA PRO A 4 -35.05 -60.37 -17.19
C PRO A 4 -36.52 -60.04 -16.78
N SER A 5 -37.35 -59.14 -17.33
CA SER A 5 -37.48 -58.47 -18.64
C SER A 5 -38.57 -57.35 -18.55
N SER A 6 -38.41 -56.31 -19.37
CA SER A 6 -39.30 -55.20 -19.80
C SER A 6 -40.66 -55.67 -20.43
N PRO A 7 -41.56 -54.86 -21.09
CA PRO A 7 -41.41 -53.48 -21.66
C PRO A 7 -42.65 -52.52 -21.77
N ALA A 8 -42.41 -51.36 -22.43
CA ALA A 8 -43.29 -50.49 -23.24
C ALA A 8 -44.06 -49.34 -22.51
N SER A 9 -44.20 -48.09 -23.00
CA SER A 9 -44.20 -47.56 -24.39
C SER A 9 -44.08 -46.01 -24.51
N SER A 10 -43.49 -45.56 -25.64
CA SER A 10 -43.74 -44.33 -26.46
C SER A 10 -43.26 -42.93 -25.95
N SER A 11 -42.74 -41.95 -26.73
CA SER A 11 -42.76 -41.66 -28.18
C SER A 11 -41.65 -40.67 -28.69
N SER A 12 -41.18 -40.90 -29.93
CA SER A 12 -40.59 -40.03 -30.99
C SER A 12 -39.50 -38.97 -30.68
N ALA A 13 -38.26 -39.00 -31.24
CA ALA A 13 -37.75 -38.99 -32.65
C ALA A 13 -37.81 -37.57 -33.29
N ALA A 14 -36.83 -37.00 -34.03
CA ALA A 14 -35.53 -37.38 -34.63
C ALA A 14 -34.81 -36.05 -35.07
N GLN A 15 -33.47 -35.89 -35.00
CA GLN A 15 -32.44 -35.94 -36.09
C GLN A 15 -32.79 -35.16 -37.39
N HIS A 16 -31.91 -34.47 -38.15
CA HIS A 16 -30.46 -34.54 -38.39
C HIS A 16 -29.97 -33.35 -39.28
N GLN A 17 -28.65 -33.06 -39.27
CA GLN A 17 -27.75 -32.65 -40.40
C GLN A 17 -27.97 -31.29 -41.13
N GLU A 18 -26.99 -30.54 -41.67
CA GLU A 18 -25.53 -30.65 -41.86
C GLU A 18 -24.94 -29.33 -42.43
N THR A 19 -23.60 -29.25 -42.47
CA THR A 19 -22.67 -28.59 -43.43
C THR A 19 -21.71 -27.52 -42.88
N THR A 20 -20.43 -27.86 -42.58
CA THR A 20 -19.16 -27.86 -43.40
C THR A 20 -18.58 -26.44 -43.68
N THR A 21 -17.27 -26.15 -43.67
CA THR A 21 -16.04 -26.94 -43.91
C THR A 21 -14.78 -26.21 -43.38
N LEU A 22 -13.79 -26.98 -42.92
CA LEU A 22 -12.37 -26.64 -42.79
C LEU A 22 -11.62 -27.08 -44.07
N GLN A 23 -10.53 -26.40 -44.45
CA GLN A 23 -9.35 -27.10 -45.00
C GLN A 23 -8.05 -26.28 -44.95
N GLN A 24 -6.98 -26.99 -44.62
CA GLN A 24 -5.56 -26.63 -44.58
C GLN A 24 -4.94 -26.64 -45.99
N HIS A 25 -3.79 -25.97 -46.18
CA HIS A 25 -2.75 -26.45 -47.10
C HIS A 25 -1.35 -25.94 -46.71
N GLN A 26 -0.35 -26.80 -46.95
CA GLN A 26 1.06 -26.73 -46.59
C GLN A 26 1.96 -26.52 -47.83
N GLU A 27 3.14 -25.95 -47.59
CA GLU A 27 4.43 -25.97 -48.33
C GLU A 27 4.65 -25.25 -49.67
N LEU A 28 5.75 -24.47 -49.72
CA LEU A 28 6.89 -24.64 -50.65
C LEU A 28 8.07 -23.70 -50.27
N LEU A 29 9.28 -24.27 -50.16
CA LEU A 29 10.58 -23.56 -50.18
C LEU A 29 10.96 -23.14 -51.62
N PRO A 30 11.90 -22.19 -51.81
CA PRO A 30 13.25 -22.64 -52.17
C PRO A 30 14.43 -21.83 -51.58
N ALA A 31 15.58 -22.51 -51.65
CA ALA A 31 16.99 -22.21 -51.41
C ALA A 31 17.53 -20.75 -51.48
N GLY A 32 18.40 -20.43 -50.51
CA GLY A 32 19.84 -20.22 -50.71
C GLY A 32 20.34 -18.93 -51.37
N GLY A 33 20.95 -18.04 -50.56
CA GLY A 33 21.80 -16.95 -51.05
C GLY A 33 22.45 -16.17 -49.90
N ALA A 34 23.73 -16.43 -49.64
CA ALA A 34 24.56 -15.71 -48.67
C ALA A 34 24.86 -14.28 -49.15
N SER A 35 24.88 -13.28 -48.27
CA SER A 35 25.77 -12.11 -48.35
C SER A 35 25.69 -11.20 -47.12
N GLN A 36 26.86 -11.04 -46.48
CA GLN A 36 27.43 -9.82 -45.90
C GLN A 36 26.77 -9.07 -44.72
N ALA A 37 27.57 -8.97 -43.67
CA ALA A 37 27.51 -7.98 -42.62
C ALA A 37 27.68 -6.55 -43.16
N ALA A 38 26.88 -5.63 -42.63
CA ALA A 38 27.27 -4.23 -42.43
C ALA A 38 26.30 -3.61 -41.41
N GLY A 39 26.84 -3.15 -40.28
CA GLY A 39 26.08 -2.45 -39.26
C GLY A 39 25.67 -1.06 -39.71
N ILE A 40 24.47 -0.64 -39.31
CA ILE A 40 24.12 0.78 -39.23
C ILE A 40 23.27 0.99 -37.97
N THR A 41 23.91 1.61 -36.99
CA THR A 41 23.34 2.23 -35.80
C THR A 41 22.28 3.26 -36.21
N LEU A 42 21.10 3.24 -35.56
CA LEU A 42 20.19 4.39 -35.55
C LEU A 42 19.88 4.80 -34.10
N PRO A 43 19.87 6.11 -33.80
CA PRO A 43 19.88 6.62 -32.44
C PRO A 43 18.46 6.80 -31.90
N PHE A 44 18.23 6.44 -30.64
CA PHE A 44 17.04 6.87 -29.92
C PHE A 44 17.30 8.23 -29.30
N ALA A 45 16.57 9.23 -29.79
CA ALA A 45 16.64 10.61 -29.35
C ALA A 45 16.07 10.76 -27.93
N ALA A 46 16.89 11.32 -27.05
CA ALA A 46 16.48 11.95 -25.81
C ALA A 46 15.84 13.32 -26.12
N ALA A 47 14.74 13.65 -25.42
CA ALA A 47 14.31 15.01 -25.22
C ALA A 47 13.82 15.17 -23.77
N ALA A 48 14.59 15.97 -23.04
CA ALA A 48 14.46 16.28 -21.63
C ALA A 48 13.42 17.38 -21.34
N ALA A 49 12.96 17.39 -20.10
CA ALA A 49 12.61 18.56 -19.31
C ALA A 49 12.51 18.09 -17.84
N ALA A 50 13.03 18.75 -16.81
CA ALA A 50 14.00 19.82 -16.64
C ALA A 50 14.35 19.76 -15.14
N ASP A 51 15.58 19.40 -14.76
CA ASP A 51 16.06 19.49 -13.37
C ASP A 51 17.38 20.25 -13.43
N ASP A 52 17.27 21.57 -13.22
CA ASP A 52 18.42 22.46 -13.16
C ASP A 52 19.13 22.23 -11.83
N GLY A 53 20.34 21.70 -11.95
CA GLY A 53 21.21 21.38 -10.83
C GLY A 53 21.76 22.62 -10.13
N GLU A 54 22.16 22.39 -8.88
CA GLU A 54 23.40 22.94 -8.36
C GLU A 54 24.15 21.81 -7.65
N ASP A 55 25.19 21.33 -8.32
CA ASP A 55 26.31 20.65 -7.70
C ASP A 55 26.90 21.56 -6.61
N ASN A 56 26.91 21.08 -5.37
CA ASN A 56 27.96 21.49 -4.45
C ASN A 56 28.28 20.34 -3.49
N THR A 57 29.50 19.86 -3.65
CA THR A 57 30.24 18.89 -2.85
C THR A 57 29.96 19.03 -1.35
N ALA A 58 29.23 18.07 -0.79
CA ALA A 58 29.10 17.88 0.65
C ALA A 58 29.96 16.67 1.07
N GLU A 59 31.27 16.89 1.17
CA GLU A 59 32.14 16.00 1.93
C GLU A 59 31.79 16.08 3.43
N LEU A 60 31.38 14.91 3.93
CA LEU A 60 31.73 14.32 5.24
C LEU A 60 31.19 14.98 6.52
N SER A 61 29.96 14.57 6.89
CA SER A 61 29.53 14.49 8.31
C SER A 61 29.88 13.11 8.91
N PRO A 62 30.57 12.98 10.05
CA PRO A 62 30.91 11.68 10.66
C PRO A 62 29.91 11.27 11.76
N PRO A 63 29.96 10.00 12.23
CA PRO A 63 29.60 8.76 11.53
C PRO A 63 28.08 8.49 11.63
N ARG A 64 27.39 8.05 10.55
CA ARG A 64 25.94 7.73 10.65
C ARG A 64 25.64 6.46 11.45
N CYS A 65 26.65 5.61 11.64
CA CYS A 65 26.52 4.33 12.33
C CYS A 65 27.00 4.49 13.77
N GLU A 66 26.04 4.60 14.70
CA GLU A 66 26.27 4.60 16.16
C GLU A 66 26.69 3.22 16.68
N TRP A 67 26.69 2.21 15.80
CA TRP A 67 26.95 0.81 16.11
C TRP A 67 28.25 0.34 15.46
N GLU A 68 29.04 -0.41 16.22
CA GLU A 68 30.19 -1.15 15.74
C GLU A 68 29.79 -2.62 15.57
N PHE A 69 29.97 -3.14 14.36
CA PHE A 69 29.71 -4.54 14.02
C PHE A 69 31.04 -5.28 13.86
N ARG A 70 31.26 -6.33 14.65
CA ARG A 70 32.45 -7.18 14.55
C ARG A 70 32.03 -8.60 14.20
N LEU A 71 32.71 -9.20 13.22
CA LEU A 71 32.51 -10.61 12.89
C LEU A 71 33.06 -11.46 14.04
N ALA A 72 32.19 -12.22 14.71
CA ALA A 72 32.58 -13.05 15.85
C ALA A 72 32.79 -14.52 15.48
N ALA A 73 32.05 -15.04 14.48
CA ALA A 73 32.20 -16.42 14.03
C ALA A 73 31.82 -16.57 12.57
N THR A 74 32.49 -17.50 11.88
CA THR A 74 32.08 -18.01 10.57
C THR A 74 32.02 -19.53 10.64
N VAL A 75 30.84 -20.10 10.42
CA VAL A 75 30.64 -21.54 10.28
C VAL A 75 30.64 -21.87 8.78
N PRO A 76 31.61 -22.66 8.30
CA PRO A 76 31.65 -23.04 6.89
C PRO A 76 30.52 -24.02 6.56
N SER A 77 30.17 -24.06 5.28
CA SER A 77 29.27 -25.07 4.74
C SER A 77 29.84 -26.46 4.95
N THR A 78 28.98 -27.41 5.32
CA THR A 78 29.37 -28.83 5.49
C THR A 78 28.96 -29.68 4.29
N ALA A 79 28.49 -29.03 3.22
CA ALA A 79 28.03 -29.68 2.01
C ALA A 79 29.19 -30.33 1.27
N LEU A 80 28.93 -31.49 0.67
CA LEU A 80 29.82 -32.04 -0.35
C LEU A 80 29.80 -31.14 -1.60
N PRO A 81 30.89 -31.07 -2.38
CA PRO A 81 30.91 -30.35 -3.64
C PRO A 81 29.74 -30.79 -4.54
N GLY A 82 28.89 -29.83 -4.94
CA GLY A 82 27.70 -30.06 -5.76
C GLY A 82 26.39 -30.28 -4.99
N ALA A 83 26.42 -30.44 -3.66
CA ALA A 83 25.23 -30.48 -2.82
C ALA A 83 24.81 -29.06 -2.38
N SER A 84 23.51 -28.76 -2.41
CA SER A 84 22.98 -27.47 -1.93
C SER A 84 22.70 -27.53 -0.42
N ASP A 85 23.39 -26.68 0.35
CA ASP A 85 23.21 -26.51 1.81
C ASP A 85 22.63 -25.13 2.14
N ALA A 86 21.80 -24.59 1.25
CA ALA A 86 21.22 -23.26 1.40
C ALA A 86 20.39 -23.16 2.70
N ILE A 87 20.72 -22.17 3.53
CA ILE A 87 20.02 -21.89 4.78
C ILE A 87 18.76 -21.08 4.45
N GLY A 88 17.58 -21.63 4.72
CA GLY A 88 16.30 -20.98 4.46
C GLY A 88 15.78 -20.12 5.62
N SER A 89 16.07 -20.54 6.85
CA SER A 89 15.61 -19.86 8.07
C SER A 89 16.61 -20.02 9.20
N VAL A 90 16.69 -18.99 10.03
CA VAL A 90 17.53 -18.94 11.23
C VAL A 90 16.72 -18.28 12.34
N ASP A 91 16.78 -18.82 13.56
CA ASP A 91 16.09 -18.26 14.72
C ASP A 91 16.83 -18.57 16.02
N PHE A 92 16.76 -17.63 16.96
CA PHE A 92 17.34 -17.78 18.30
C PHE A 92 16.29 -18.31 19.26
N ASP A 93 16.71 -19.10 20.23
CA ASP A 93 15.85 -19.47 21.33
C ASP A 93 15.50 -18.23 22.19
N PRO A 94 14.42 -18.29 23.00
CA PRO A 94 14.02 -17.16 23.84
C PRO A 94 15.10 -16.65 24.80
N THR A 95 16.07 -17.50 25.18
CA THR A 95 17.19 -17.10 26.05
C THR A 95 18.38 -16.51 25.28
N GLY A 96 18.42 -16.68 23.95
CA GLY A 96 19.52 -16.28 23.08
C GLY A 96 20.78 -17.14 23.23
N ARG A 97 20.68 -18.30 23.88
CA ARG A 97 21.76 -19.28 24.08
C ARG A 97 21.89 -20.23 22.91
N LEU A 98 20.79 -20.67 22.32
CA LEU A 98 20.76 -21.62 21.22
C LEU A 98 20.32 -20.94 19.93
N LEU A 99 20.93 -21.36 18.84
CA LEU A 99 20.62 -20.90 17.49
C LEU A 99 20.21 -22.10 16.64
N ALA A 100 19.06 -22.02 16.00
CA ALA A 100 18.57 -23.04 15.08
C ALA A 100 18.67 -22.55 13.63
N THR A 101 19.10 -23.43 12.74
CA THR A 101 19.12 -23.18 11.30
C THR A 101 18.44 -24.33 10.57
N GLY A 102 17.64 -24.01 9.55
CA GLY A 102 17.02 -24.98 8.66
C GLY A 102 17.01 -24.49 7.22
N GLY A 103 16.89 -25.41 6.27
CA GLY A 103 16.89 -25.05 4.86
C GLY A 103 16.73 -26.25 3.91
N ILE A 104 17.33 -26.12 2.74
CA ILE A 104 17.17 -27.08 1.63
C ILE A 104 17.89 -28.40 1.90
N ALA A 105 18.89 -28.41 2.77
CA ALA A 105 19.64 -29.60 3.18
C ALA A 105 18.84 -30.62 4.00
N ARG A 106 17.57 -30.32 4.34
CA ARG A 106 16.69 -31.20 5.13
C ARG A 106 17.32 -31.57 6.48
N ARG A 107 17.99 -30.59 7.09
CA ARG A 107 18.64 -30.70 8.40
C ARG A 107 18.24 -29.50 9.25
N LEU A 108 17.77 -29.78 10.45
CA LEU A 108 17.66 -28.80 11.53
C LEU A 108 18.96 -28.87 12.34
N ARG A 109 19.78 -27.82 12.28
CA ARG A 109 21.06 -27.74 12.97
C ARG A 109 20.97 -26.76 14.13
N LEU A 110 21.57 -27.12 15.24
CA LEU A 110 21.53 -26.34 16.47
C LEU A 110 22.95 -25.97 16.87
N TYR A 111 23.15 -24.72 17.25
CA TYR A 111 24.44 -24.19 17.66
C TYR A 111 24.31 -23.55 19.04
N ASP A 112 25.31 -23.81 19.89
CA ASP A 112 25.46 -23.08 21.14
C ASP A 112 26.15 -21.74 20.86
N VAL A 113 25.49 -20.64 21.19
CA VAL A 113 25.93 -19.29 20.84
C VAL A 113 27.20 -18.91 21.60
N ALA A 114 27.35 -19.37 22.85
CA ALA A 114 28.58 -19.13 23.62
C ALA A 114 29.79 -19.77 22.94
N SER A 115 29.63 -21.00 22.44
CA SER A 115 30.67 -21.71 21.68
C SER A 115 31.07 -20.99 20.39
N LEU A 116 30.12 -20.34 19.70
CA LEU A 116 30.42 -19.53 18.52
C LEU A 116 31.20 -18.26 18.87
N LEU A 117 30.87 -17.59 19.98
CA LEU A 117 31.52 -16.34 20.39
C LEU A 117 32.94 -16.53 20.94
N LEU A 118 33.31 -17.72 21.40
CA LEU A 118 34.64 -18.02 21.96
C LEU A 118 35.76 -18.15 20.91
N VAL A 119 35.40 -18.32 19.63
CA VAL A 119 36.36 -18.64 18.55
C VAL A 119 37.36 -17.51 18.27
N ASP A 120 37.08 -16.27 18.68
CA ASP A 120 37.91 -15.09 18.32
C ASP A 120 38.90 -14.63 19.42
N SER A 121 38.95 -15.31 20.58
CA SER A 121 39.81 -14.87 21.72
C SER A 121 41.21 -15.51 21.74
N GLY A 122 41.52 -16.42 20.83
CA GLY A 122 42.79 -17.15 20.79
C GLY A 122 43.49 -17.04 19.44
N GLY A 123 44.41 -16.08 19.33
CA GLY A 123 45.39 -16.02 18.24
C GLY A 123 46.40 -17.17 18.33
N SER A 124 45.97 -18.40 18.04
CA SER A 124 46.88 -19.50 17.73
C SER A 124 46.18 -20.50 16.82
N SER A 125 46.80 -20.75 15.67
CA SER A 125 46.54 -21.86 14.78
C SER A 125 46.67 -23.21 15.50
N SER A 126 45.60 -23.66 16.17
CA SER A 126 45.47 -25.05 16.60
C SER A 126 44.37 -25.71 15.79
N ALA A 127 44.73 -26.78 15.08
CA ALA A 127 43.88 -27.63 14.25
C ALA A 127 42.81 -28.39 15.07
N GLY A 128 41.88 -27.66 15.69
CA GLY A 128 40.62 -28.20 16.18
C GLY A 128 39.57 -28.21 15.06
N PRO A 129 38.55 -29.08 15.13
CA PRO A 129 37.42 -28.98 14.22
C PRO A 129 36.78 -27.59 14.38
N GLY A 130 36.52 -26.91 13.26
CA GLY A 130 35.83 -25.61 13.26
C GLY A 130 34.47 -25.68 13.96
N PRO A 131 33.79 -24.54 14.18
CA PRO A 131 32.53 -24.50 14.93
C PRO A 131 31.50 -25.45 14.33
N ALA A 132 31.22 -26.55 15.04
CA ALA A 132 30.30 -27.61 14.62
C ALA A 132 28.92 -27.42 15.27
N PRO A 133 27.84 -27.92 14.67
CA PRO A 133 26.53 -27.92 15.32
C PRO A 133 26.55 -28.82 16.56
N ALA A 134 25.98 -28.34 17.65
CA ALA A 134 25.79 -29.10 18.89
C ALA A 134 24.82 -30.29 18.70
N ALA A 135 23.84 -30.14 17.80
CA ALA A 135 22.95 -31.22 17.39
C ALA A 135 22.47 -31.02 15.95
N CYS A 136 22.13 -32.11 15.27
CA CYS A 136 21.59 -32.10 13.92
C CYS A 136 20.47 -33.15 13.80
N ILE A 137 19.28 -32.71 13.41
CA ILE A 137 18.11 -33.58 13.20
C ILE A 137 17.82 -33.62 11.70
N CYS A 138 17.79 -34.82 11.13
CA CYS A 138 17.41 -35.03 9.73
C CYS A 138 15.88 -35.00 9.59
N VAL A 139 15.38 -34.21 8.64
CA VAL A 139 13.94 -33.99 8.46
C VAL A 139 13.44 -34.54 7.11
N PRO A 140 12.14 -34.90 7.00
CA PRO A 140 11.60 -35.56 5.81
C PRO A 140 11.51 -34.65 4.58
N ALA A 141 11.46 -33.34 4.76
CA ALA A 141 11.30 -32.38 3.67
C ALA A 141 12.21 -31.15 3.82
N LYS A 142 12.26 -30.31 2.78
CA LYS A 142 13.04 -29.06 2.79
C LYS A 142 12.34 -28.07 3.72
N LEU A 143 13.11 -27.40 4.58
CA LEU A 143 12.55 -26.43 5.52
C LEU A 143 12.54 -25.03 4.92
N SER A 144 11.43 -24.32 5.09
CA SER A 144 11.26 -22.92 4.72
C SER A 144 11.38 -21.99 5.94
N SER A 145 10.92 -22.44 7.09
CA SER A 145 10.82 -21.65 8.32
C SER A 145 11.17 -22.51 9.53
N VAL A 146 11.91 -21.92 10.46
CA VAL A 146 12.29 -22.51 11.75
C VAL A 146 12.04 -21.46 12.81
N ARG A 147 11.27 -21.80 13.86
CA ARG A 147 11.00 -20.91 14.99
C ARG A 147 11.03 -21.67 16.31
N TRP A 148 11.65 -21.07 17.32
CA TRP A 148 11.58 -21.61 18.67
C TRP A 148 10.20 -21.36 19.28
N ARG A 149 9.63 -22.39 19.90
CA ARG A 149 8.41 -22.22 20.69
C ARG A 149 8.75 -21.47 21.97
N PRO A 150 8.12 -20.33 22.28
CA PRO A 150 8.34 -19.64 23.56
C PRO A 150 7.72 -20.45 24.71
N GLY A 151 8.45 -20.64 25.81
CA GLY A 151 8.01 -21.44 26.96
C GLY A 151 8.85 -21.19 28.21
N ALA A 152 8.49 -21.80 29.34
CA ALA A 152 9.34 -21.77 30.53
C ALA A 152 10.70 -22.40 30.18
N ALA A 153 11.77 -21.65 30.42
CA ALA A 153 13.10 -22.03 29.97
C ALA A 153 13.63 -23.29 30.68
N PRO A 154 14.42 -24.13 29.99
CA PRO A 154 14.74 -24.03 28.56
C PRO A 154 13.57 -24.54 27.69
N SER A 155 13.26 -23.82 26.62
CA SER A 155 12.35 -24.36 25.60
C SER A 155 13.12 -25.39 24.77
N SER A 156 12.72 -26.66 24.84
CA SER A 156 13.31 -27.74 24.05
C SER A 156 12.62 -27.92 22.69
N VAL A 157 11.66 -27.07 22.33
CA VAL A 157 10.79 -27.31 21.16
C VAL A 157 11.02 -26.30 20.04
N VAL A 158 11.28 -26.81 18.84
CA VAL A 158 11.44 -26.02 17.62
C VAL A 158 10.36 -26.39 16.61
N GLY A 159 9.56 -25.41 16.22
CA GLY A 159 8.59 -25.55 15.15
C GLY A 159 9.24 -25.33 13.78
N CYS A 160 8.91 -26.19 12.83
CA CYS A 160 9.40 -26.14 11.46
C CYS A 160 8.23 -26.17 10.49
N GLY A 161 8.27 -25.32 9.46
CA GLY A 161 7.40 -25.40 8.30
C GLY A 161 8.18 -25.91 7.10
N ASP A 162 7.60 -26.82 6.34
CA ASP A 162 8.29 -27.46 5.22
C ASP A 162 7.62 -27.24 3.85
N TYR A 163 8.28 -27.77 2.82
CA TYR A 163 7.88 -27.63 1.43
C TYR A 163 6.72 -28.53 1.02
N ASP A 164 6.43 -29.54 1.83
CA ASP A 164 5.33 -30.47 1.60
C ASP A 164 4.06 -30.00 2.31
N GLY A 165 4.10 -28.86 3.01
CA GLY A 165 2.94 -28.24 3.65
C GLY A 165 2.72 -28.66 5.10
N VAL A 166 3.66 -29.40 5.65
CA VAL A 166 3.60 -29.93 7.01
C VAL A 166 4.24 -28.94 7.98
N VAL A 167 3.62 -28.81 9.15
CA VAL A 167 4.22 -28.12 10.30
C VAL A 167 4.55 -29.15 11.36
N THR A 168 5.83 -29.24 11.71
CA THR A 168 6.35 -30.23 12.67
C THR A 168 7.03 -29.52 13.84
N GLU A 169 6.68 -29.90 15.06
CA GLU A 169 7.40 -29.49 16.28
C GLU A 169 8.40 -30.60 16.66
N TYR A 170 9.67 -30.25 16.71
CA TYR A 170 10.76 -31.14 17.11
C TYR A 170 11.16 -30.86 18.55
N ASP A 171 11.27 -31.92 19.36
CA ASP A 171 11.95 -31.88 20.65
C ASP A 171 13.45 -32.02 20.39
N VAL A 172 14.16 -30.93 20.62
CA VAL A 172 15.59 -30.77 20.41
C VAL A 172 16.42 -31.65 21.33
N GLU A 173 16.00 -31.83 22.59
CA GLU A 173 16.76 -32.61 23.57
C GLU A 173 16.69 -34.09 23.22
N ARG A 174 15.52 -34.54 22.74
CA ARG A 174 15.29 -35.93 22.34
C ARG A 174 15.66 -36.22 20.90
N GLY A 175 15.77 -35.19 20.05
CA GLY A 175 16.07 -35.32 18.63
C GLY A 175 14.94 -35.95 17.82
N VAL A 176 13.68 -35.87 18.28
CA VAL A 176 12.52 -36.51 17.66
C VAL A 176 11.40 -35.52 17.37
N ALA A 177 10.55 -35.84 16.39
CA ALA A 177 9.31 -35.10 16.16
C ALA A 177 8.37 -35.33 17.36
N ALA A 178 8.03 -34.25 18.06
CA ALA A 178 7.07 -34.29 19.16
C ALA A 178 5.62 -34.22 18.64
N TRP A 179 5.41 -33.49 17.54
CA TRP A 179 4.09 -33.26 16.99
C TRP A 179 4.14 -32.86 15.51
N GLU A 180 3.10 -33.17 14.75
CA GLU A 180 2.99 -32.87 13.31
C GLU A 180 1.54 -32.51 12.91
N ARG A 181 1.39 -31.62 11.93
CA ARG A 181 0.11 -31.34 11.25
C ARG A 181 0.29 -31.13 9.74
N ASP A 182 -0.68 -31.57 8.96
CA ASP A 182 -0.73 -31.40 7.49
C ASP A 182 -2.08 -30.81 7.06
N GLU A 183 -2.39 -29.62 7.56
CA GLU A 183 -3.65 -28.93 7.22
C GLU A 183 -3.56 -28.11 5.93
N HIS A 184 -2.35 -27.82 5.46
CA HIS A 184 -2.14 -27.08 4.20
C HIS A 184 -2.20 -27.98 2.96
N ALA A 185 -2.57 -29.26 3.12
CA ALA A 185 -2.90 -30.20 2.05
C ALA A 185 -1.82 -30.28 0.96
N GLY A 186 -0.56 -30.50 1.35
CA GLY A 186 0.54 -30.61 0.39
C GLY A 186 1.12 -29.27 -0.09
N ARG A 187 0.59 -28.12 0.34
CA ARG A 187 1.05 -26.80 -0.11
C ARG A 187 2.08 -26.22 0.85
N ARG A 188 3.28 -25.96 0.31
CA ARG A 188 4.42 -25.37 0.99
C ARG A 188 4.01 -24.31 2.03
N VAL A 189 4.42 -24.54 3.26
CA VAL A 189 4.41 -23.53 4.32
C VAL A 189 5.63 -22.65 4.10
N TRP A 190 5.48 -21.34 4.13
CA TRP A 190 6.59 -20.39 3.99
C TRP A 190 7.09 -19.84 5.31
N SER A 191 6.19 -19.72 6.29
CA SER A 191 6.48 -19.08 7.56
C SER A 191 5.65 -19.72 8.66
N LEU A 192 6.29 -19.86 9.81
CA LEU A 192 5.70 -20.25 11.08
C LEU A 192 6.04 -19.18 12.10
N ASP A 193 5.16 -18.90 13.05
CA ASP A 193 5.47 -18.06 14.20
C ASP A 193 4.61 -18.42 15.43
N TYR A 194 5.14 -18.11 16.62
CA TYR A 194 4.46 -18.33 17.89
C TYR A 194 4.19 -17.01 18.60
N ALA A 195 2.99 -16.85 19.13
CA ALA A 195 2.66 -15.73 20.00
C ALA A 195 3.49 -15.81 21.31
N PRO A 196 3.82 -14.68 21.95
CA PRO A 196 4.48 -14.67 23.25
C PRO A 196 3.78 -15.58 24.27
N GLY A 197 4.56 -16.41 24.97
CA GLY A 197 4.05 -17.42 25.92
C GLY A 197 3.43 -18.67 25.26
N ALA A 198 3.55 -18.82 23.94
CA ALA A 198 3.00 -19.93 23.15
C ALA A 198 1.48 -20.13 23.37
N ALA A 199 0.76 -19.02 23.55
CA ALA A 199 -0.70 -19.05 23.65
C ALA A 199 -1.35 -19.38 22.30
N MET A 200 -0.71 -19.02 21.19
CA MET A 200 -1.15 -19.27 19.82
C MET A 200 0.07 -19.51 18.92
N ALA A 201 -0.13 -20.21 17.81
CA ALA A 201 0.82 -20.42 16.73
C ALA A 201 0.13 -20.17 15.39
N ALA A 202 0.90 -19.80 14.38
CA ALA A 202 0.39 -19.53 13.05
C ALA A 202 1.34 -19.97 11.95
N SER A 203 0.81 -20.55 10.87
CA SER A 203 1.54 -20.93 9.66
C SER A 203 0.91 -20.28 8.44
N GLY A 204 1.74 -19.83 7.51
CA GLY A 204 1.32 -19.26 6.22
C GLY A 204 1.79 -20.12 5.05
N SER A 205 0.91 -20.35 4.08
CA SER A 205 1.14 -21.27 2.96
C SER A 205 0.81 -20.69 1.57
N ASP A 206 1.31 -21.37 0.54
CA ASP A 206 0.92 -21.21 -0.86
C ASP A 206 -0.57 -21.43 -1.15
N ASP A 207 -1.30 -22.04 -0.22
CA ASP A 207 -2.77 -22.18 -0.27
C ASP A 207 -3.54 -20.86 -0.08
N ARG A 208 -2.81 -19.74 0.14
CA ARG A 208 -3.32 -18.38 0.37
C ARG A 208 -3.99 -18.19 1.74
N THR A 209 -3.68 -19.07 2.68
CA THR A 209 -4.23 -19.03 4.01
C THR A 209 -3.13 -18.95 5.07
N ALA A 210 -3.48 -18.32 6.19
CA ALA A 210 -2.76 -18.48 7.43
C ALA A 210 -3.63 -19.28 8.40
N HIS A 211 -3.13 -20.41 8.90
CA HIS A 211 -3.79 -21.20 9.92
C HIS A 211 -3.31 -20.77 11.29
N VAL A 212 -4.21 -20.63 12.26
CA VAL A 212 -3.93 -20.21 13.63
C VAL A 212 -4.49 -21.24 14.60
N TRP A 213 -3.68 -21.71 15.55
CA TRP A 213 -4.05 -22.76 16.50
C TRP A 213 -3.41 -22.53 17.87
N ASP A 214 -3.89 -23.26 18.88
CA ASP A 214 -3.25 -23.30 20.20
C ASP A 214 -2.24 -24.47 20.24
N PRO A 215 -0.92 -24.20 20.34
CA PRO A 215 0.09 -25.25 20.36
C PRO A 215 0.11 -26.07 21.67
N ARG A 216 -0.68 -25.67 22.68
CA ARG A 216 -0.86 -26.43 23.94
C ARG A 216 -2.03 -27.41 23.85
N ALA A 217 -2.93 -27.21 22.89
CA ALA A 217 -4.07 -28.08 22.62
C ALA A 217 -4.03 -28.57 21.16
N PRO A 218 -3.04 -29.40 20.79
CA PRO A 218 -2.79 -29.79 19.40
C PRO A 218 -3.95 -30.55 18.72
N SER A 219 -4.84 -31.16 19.51
CA SER A 219 -6.04 -31.84 19.02
C SER A 219 -7.22 -30.90 18.78
N ALA A 220 -7.12 -29.62 19.17
CA ALA A 220 -8.13 -28.63 18.90
C ALA A 220 -8.08 -28.17 17.43
N GLY A 221 -9.22 -27.68 16.92
CA GLY A 221 -9.31 -27.13 15.57
C GLY A 221 -8.45 -25.86 15.38
N TRP A 222 -8.42 -25.36 14.14
CA TRP A 222 -7.72 -24.13 13.78
C TRP A 222 -8.69 -23.07 13.27
N ALA A 223 -8.25 -21.82 13.32
CA ALA A 223 -8.87 -20.70 12.65
C ALA A 223 -8.07 -20.32 11.40
N THR A 224 -8.74 -19.73 10.41
CA THR A 224 -8.12 -19.41 9.12
C THR A 224 -8.26 -17.94 8.77
N ALA A 225 -7.13 -17.26 8.55
CA ALA A 225 -7.07 -15.98 7.86
C ALA A 225 -6.86 -16.23 6.36
N ARG A 226 -7.60 -15.52 5.49
CA ARG A 226 -7.43 -15.64 4.03
C ARG A 226 -6.78 -14.38 3.48
N ALA A 227 -5.76 -14.53 2.64
CA ALA A 227 -5.11 -13.45 1.91
C ALA A 227 -5.46 -13.50 0.42
N GLY A 228 -5.18 -12.42 -0.33
CA GLY A 228 -5.44 -12.36 -1.77
C GLY A 228 -4.49 -13.22 -2.60
N GLY A 229 -3.30 -13.52 -2.08
CA GLY A 229 -2.29 -14.40 -2.68
C GLY A 229 -1.65 -15.35 -1.66
N ALA A 230 -0.63 -16.09 -2.08
CA ALA A 230 0.15 -16.97 -1.20
C ALA A 230 0.63 -16.21 0.04
N VAL A 231 0.54 -16.82 1.22
CA VAL A 231 1.02 -16.20 2.46
C VAL A 231 2.50 -16.55 2.62
N LEU A 232 3.36 -15.53 2.51
CA LEU A 232 4.81 -15.71 2.52
C LEU A 232 5.42 -15.51 3.91
N CYS A 233 4.77 -14.70 4.75
CA CYS A 233 5.25 -14.46 6.11
C CYS A 233 4.09 -14.24 7.09
N VAL A 234 4.25 -14.77 8.29
CA VAL A 234 3.36 -14.52 9.44
C VAL A 234 4.20 -14.13 10.66
N GLU A 235 3.77 -13.12 11.41
CA GLU A 235 4.40 -12.75 12.68
C GLU A 235 3.35 -12.22 13.69
N PHE A 236 3.33 -12.80 14.88
CA PHE A 236 2.54 -12.31 16.01
C PHE A 236 3.13 -11.05 16.62
N ASP A 237 2.27 -10.21 17.18
CA ASP A 237 2.71 -9.05 17.94
C ASP A 237 3.59 -9.47 19.14
N PRO A 238 4.88 -9.09 19.16
CA PRO A 238 5.81 -9.47 20.22
C PRO A 238 5.45 -8.82 21.57
N SER A 239 4.58 -7.81 21.61
CA SER A 239 4.13 -7.22 22.88
C SER A 239 3.08 -8.08 23.61
N GLY A 240 2.67 -9.22 23.03
CA GLY A 240 1.61 -10.08 23.58
C GLY A 240 0.20 -9.65 23.16
N GLY A 241 0.09 -8.69 22.24
CA GLY A 241 -1.18 -8.31 21.64
C GLY A 241 -1.80 -9.45 20.82
N PRO A 242 -3.13 -9.42 20.58
CA PRO A 242 -3.85 -10.44 19.80
C PRO A 242 -3.70 -10.23 18.29
N GLN A 243 -2.62 -9.58 17.85
CA GLN A 243 -2.45 -9.17 16.46
C GLN A 243 -1.52 -10.14 15.73
N LEU A 244 -1.92 -10.50 14.51
CA LEU A 244 -1.14 -11.32 13.60
C LEU A 244 -0.92 -10.55 12.30
N ALA A 245 0.33 -10.26 11.97
CA ALA A 245 0.70 -9.66 10.72
C ALA A 245 0.95 -10.74 9.66
N VAL A 246 0.43 -10.54 8.46
CA VAL A 246 0.44 -11.51 7.36
C VAL A 246 0.92 -10.81 6.09
N GLY A 247 2.05 -11.25 5.53
CA GLY A 247 2.58 -10.79 4.25
C GLY A 247 2.18 -11.72 3.11
N SER A 248 1.71 -11.14 2.00
CA SER A 248 1.19 -11.92 0.88
C SER A 248 1.85 -11.61 -0.45
N ALA A 249 1.82 -12.59 -1.35
CA ALA A 249 2.25 -12.48 -2.73
C ALA A 249 1.38 -11.51 -3.56
N ASP A 250 0.21 -11.09 -3.06
CA ASP A 250 -0.64 -10.07 -3.68
C ASP A 250 -0.11 -8.63 -3.56
N ARG A 251 1.10 -8.48 -3.00
CA ARG A 251 1.84 -7.22 -2.75
C ARG A 251 1.34 -6.45 -1.53
N ARG A 252 0.42 -7.04 -0.75
CA ARG A 252 -0.11 -6.42 0.46
C ARG A 252 0.38 -7.17 1.70
N ALA A 253 0.45 -6.42 2.79
CA ALA A 253 0.51 -6.98 4.12
C ALA A 253 -0.74 -6.58 4.90
N VAL A 254 -1.24 -7.49 5.73
CA VAL A 254 -2.50 -7.32 6.46
C VAL A 254 -2.28 -7.71 7.91
N VAL A 255 -2.82 -6.93 8.84
CA VAL A 255 -2.82 -7.24 10.27
C VAL A 255 -4.23 -7.66 10.67
N TYR A 256 -4.35 -8.83 11.27
CA TYR A 256 -5.60 -9.39 11.79
C TYR A 256 -5.61 -9.39 13.32
N ASP A 257 -6.81 -9.30 13.90
CA ASP A 257 -7.03 -9.66 15.31
C ASP A 257 -7.42 -11.14 15.36
N VAL A 258 -6.60 -11.98 15.99
CA VAL A 258 -6.83 -13.43 16.00
C VAL A 258 -8.08 -13.83 16.76
N ARG A 259 -8.58 -12.98 17.66
CA ARG A 259 -9.84 -13.20 18.38
C ARG A 259 -11.06 -12.95 17.50
N ALA A 260 -10.88 -12.30 16.35
CA ALA A 260 -11.95 -11.84 15.48
C ALA A 260 -11.59 -11.93 13.98
N LEU A 261 -10.92 -13.01 13.56
CA LEU A 261 -10.49 -13.23 12.17
C LEU A 261 -11.62 -13.03 11.12
N GLY A 262 -12.87 -13.32 11.48
CA GLY A 262 -14.03 -13.14 10.61
C GLY A 262 -14.53 -11.68 10.46
N ARG A 263 -14.05 -10.72 11.26
CA ARG A 263 -14.46 -9.31 11.20
C ARG A 263 -13.66 -8.45 10.21
N GLY A 264 -12.65 -9.04 9.56
CA GLY A 264 -11.78 -8.36 8.62
C GLY A 264 -10.47 -7.86 9.23
N ALA A 265 -9.68 -7.18 8.41
CA ALA A 265 -8.36 -6.67 8.80
C ALA A 265 -8.45 -5.52 9.80
N VAL A 266 -7.53 -5.48 10.76
CA VAL A 266 -7.30 -4.32 11.63
C VAL A 266 -6.65 -3.20 10.83
N ALA A 267 -5.64 -3.54 10.04
CA ALA A 267 -4.94 -2.63 9.15
C ALA A 267 -4.47 -3.38 7.90
N TRP A 268 -4.35 -2.68 6.78
CA TRP A 268 -3.75 -3.20 5.56
C TRP A 268 -2.72 -2.22 5.02
N MET A 269 -1.69 -2.76 4.38
CA MET A 269 -0.53 -2.04 3.85
C MET A 269 -0.45 -2.36 2.36
N ASP A 270 -0.58 -1.33 1.52
CA ASP A 270 -0.48 -1.44 0.07
C ASP A 270 0.47 -0.35 -0.44
N GLY A 271 1.38 -0.72 -1.33
CA GLY A 271 2.40 0.20 -1.83
C GLY A 271 3.58 -0.49 -2.48
N HIS A 272 3.88 -1.74 -2.09
CA HIS A 272 4.94 -2.53 -2.71
C HIS A 272 4.64 -2.85 -4.17
N GLY A 273 5.68 -2.85 -5.00
CA GLY A 273 5.57 -3.18 -6.43
C GLY A 273 5.47 -4.68 -6.68
N ARG A 274 5.94 -5.50 -5.74
CA ARG A 274 6.02 -6.97 -5.83
C ARG A 274 5.66 -7.64 -4.49
N ALA A 275 5.67 -8.97 -4.49
CA ALA A 275 5.26 -9.81 -3.35
C ALA A 275 5.94 -9.38 -2.04
N VAL A 276 5.16 -9.29 -0.96
CA VAL A 276 5.69 -9.01 0.38
C VAL A 276 6.24 -10.30 0.96
N THR A 277 7.56 -10.39 1.06
CA THR A 277 8.29 -11.61 1.45
C THR A 277 8.39 -11.76 2.96
N TYR A 278 8.55 -10.66 3.70
CA TYR A 278 8.62 -10.66 5.16
C TYR A 278 7.84 -9.52 5.78
N VAL A 279 7.29 -9.78 6.97
CA VAL A 279 6.60 -8.78 7.81
C VAL A 279 7.11 -8.95 9.23
N ARG A 280 7.64 -7.87 9.82
CA ARG A 280 8.27 -7.89 11.15
C ARG A 280 7.80 -6.70 11.98
N TRP A 281 7.51 -6.90 13.26
CA TRP A 281 7.14 -5.81 14.17
C TRP A 281 8.35 -4.95 14.53
N ALA A 282 8.19 -3.63 14.49
CA ALA A 282 9.29 -2.67 14.64
C ALA A 282 9.72 -2.40 16.11
N GLY A 283 9.00 -2.94 17.11
CA GLY A 283 9.32 -2.79 18.52
C GLY A 283 8.51 -1.72 19.27
N ALA A 284 8.72 -1.66 20.59
CA ALA A 284 7.84 -0.96 21.54
C ALA A 284 7.98 0.57 21.50
N GLY A 285 6.97 1.21 20.93
CA GLY A 285 6.58 2.59 21.17
C GLY A 285 5.05 2.64 21.28
N ALA A 286 4.47 3.78 21.65
CA ALA A 286 3.00 3.90 21.79
C ALA A 286 2.23 3.69 20.47
N ALA A 287 2.90 3.72 19.33
CA ALA A 287 2.31 3.52 18.01
C ALA A 287 2.61 2.12 17.45
N ARG A 288 1.59 1.50 16.84
CA ARG A 288 1.74 0.19 16.18
C ARG A 288 2.51 0.36 14.88
N ARG A 289 3.65 -0.31 14.78
CA ARG A 289 4.57 -0.19 13.66
C ARG A 289 5.07 -1.54 13.17
N VAL A 290 5.07 -1.69 11.85
CA VAL A 290 5.50 -2.91 11.16
C VAL A 290 6.43 -2.53 10.02
N VAL A 291 7.48 -3.33 9.82
CA VAL A 291 8.35 -3.28 8.66
C VAL A 291 8.00 -4.42 7.71
N THR A 292 7.76 -4.10 6.45
CA THR A 292 7.54 -5.07 5.38
C THR A 292 8.74 -5.08 4.43
N SER A 293 9.12 -6.26 3.95
CA SER A 293 10.10 -6.46 2.88
C SER A 293 9.38 -7.00 1.66
N ALA A 294 9.78 -6.57 0.47
CA ALA A 294 9.24 -7.12 -0.77
C ALA A 294 10.33 -7.47 -1.79
N ALA A 295 9.95 -8.31 -2.75
CA ALA A 295 10.77 -8.66 -3.91
C ALA A 295 10.89 -7.51 -4.94
N ASP A 296 10.66 -6.26 -4.53
CA ASP A 296 10.91 -5.04 -5.30
C ASP A 296 12.20 -4.32 -4.88
N GLY A 297 12.98 -4.90 -3.97
CA GLY A 297 14.22 -4.29 -3.44
C GLY A 297 13.98 -3.22 -2.38
N THR A 298 12.77 -3.12 -1.82
CA THR A 298 12.43 -2.12 -0.81
C THR A 298 11.92 -2.73 0.48
N HIS A 299 12.31 -2.13 1.60
CA HIS A 299 11.62 -2.29 2.87
C HIS A 299 10.73 -1.07 3.11
N ARG A 300 9.60 -1.23 3.81
CA ARG A 300 8.72 -0.11 4.17
C ARG A 300 8.29 -0.20 5.62
N LEU A 301 8.35 0.95 6.32
CA LEU A 301 7.87 1.11 7.68
C LEU A 301 6.45 1.70 7.64
N TRP A 302 5.52 0.99 8.27
CA TRP A 302 4.11 1.34 8.34
C TRP A 302 3.71 1.68 9.77
N GLU A 303 2.74 2.59 9.90
CA GLU A 303 2.18 3.00 11.18
C GLU A 303 0.68 3.21 11.06
N TRP A 304 -0.08 2.76 12.06
CA TRP A 304 -1.52 3.00 12.15
C TRP A 304 -1.95 3.28 13.59
N GLY A 305 -3.09 3.96 13.73
CA GLY A 305 -3.69 4.28 15.04
C GLY A 305 -4.85 3.36 15.40
N ASP A 306 -5.36 3.48 16.62
CA ASP A 306 -6.52 2.73 17.13
C ASP A 306 -7.87 3.19 16.56
N ALA A 307 -7.93 4.36 15.92
CA ALA A 307 -9.18 5.10 15.73
C ALA A 307 -10.10 4.61 14.59
N GLN A 308 -9.68 3.66 13.75
CA GLN A 308 -10.57 3.00 12.79
C GLN A 308 -10.12 1.56 12.47
N PRO A 309 -10.97 0.53 12.68
CA PRO A 309 -10.71 -0.81 12.13
C PRO A 309 -10.74 -0.76 10.60
N ALA A 310 -9.88 -1.54 9.95
CA ALA A 310 -9.70 -1.64 8.50
C ALA A 310 -9.16 -0.38 7.80
N ALA A 311 -8.45 0.48 8.53
CA ALA A 311 -7.77 1.63 7.94
C ALA A 311 -6.52 1.22 7.14
N GLU A 312 -6.26 1.94 6.05
CA GLU A 312 -4.98 1.87 5.35
C GLU A 312 -3.87 2.38 6.27
N ALA A 313 -2.83 1.57 6.48
CA ALA A 313 -1.69 1.97 7.28
C ALA A 313 -0.90 3.06 6.55
N ARG A 314 -0.42 4.07 7.30
CA ARG A 314 0.39 5.15 6.73
C ARG A 314 1.81 4.65 6.52
N GLU A 315 2.33 4.80 5.30
CA GLU A 315 3.75 4.65 5.04
C GLU A 315 4.53 5.78 5.73
N VAL A 316 5.41 5.42 6.66
CA VAL A 316 6.30 6.36 7.35
C VAL A 316 7.58 6.55 6.56
N ARG A 317 8.11 5.47 5.98
CA ARG A 317 9.40 5.46 5.30
C ARG A 317 9.57 4.25 4.40
N SER A 318 10.32 4.44 3.31
CA SER A 318 10.88 3.35 2.50
C SER A 318 12.41 3.29 2.66
N TYR A 319 12.96 2.09 2.69
CA TYR A 319 14.39 1.79 2.72
C TYR A 319 14.79 1.08 1.44
N SER A 320 15.87 1.54 0.81
CA SER A 320 16.36 1.02 -0.46
C SER A 320 17.89 0.89 -0.44
N GLY A 321 18.43 -0.06 -1.20
CA GLY A 321 19.87 -0.25 -1.38
C GLY A 321 20.29 -1.72 -1.47
N HIS A 322 19.50 -2.62 -0.89
CA HIS A 322 19.68 -4.07 -1.05
C HIS A 322 19.00 -4.57 -2.33
N ALA A 323 19.53 -5.63 -2.93
CA ALA A 323 18.95 -6.27 -4.10
C ALA A 323 18.04 -7.44 -3.67
N SER A 324 16.78 -7.40 -4.09
CA SER A 324 15.78 -8.43 -3.81
C SER A 324 14.79 -8.46 -4.98
N ALA A 325 15.02 -9.35 -5.95
CA ALA A 325 14.22 -9.42 -7.18
C ALA A 325 13.83 -10.85 -7.57
N ARG A 326 14.65 -11.85 -7.28
CA ARG A 326 14.44 -13.24 -7.68
C ARG A 326 14.37 -14.19 -6.50
N SER A 327 15.17 -13.95 -5.47
CA SER A 327 15.33 -14.80 -4.29
C SER A 327 14.69 -14.17 -3.06
N PHE A 328 14.25 -15.01 -2.12
CA PHE A 328 13.82 -14.52 -0.82
C PHE A 328 15.05 -14.23 0.03
N VAL A 329 15.30 -12.93 0.22
CA VAL A 329 16.35 -12.44 1.10
C VAL A 329 15.77 -12.28 2.50
N GLY A 330 16.42 -12.87 3.50
CA GLY A 330 15.97 -12.79 4.88
C GLY A 330 15.87 -11.35 5.38
N MET A 331 14.87 -11.07 6.20
CA MET A 331 14.75 -9.81 6.95
C MET A 331 14.56 -10.09 8.44
N GLY A 332 15.21 -9.31 9.30
CA GLY A 332 15.05 -9.37 10.75
C GLY A 332 15.08 -7.98 11.38
N VAL A 333 14.40 -7.81 12.52
CA VAL A 333 14.38 -6.54 13.26
C VAL A 333 14.90 -6.74 14.68
N TRP A 334 15.85 -5.91 15.10
CA TRP A 334 16.23 -5.76 16.50
C TRP A 334 15.40 -4.65 17.12
N ARG A 335 14.38 -5.06 17.88
CA ARG A 335 13.29 -4.18 18.32
C ARG A 335 13.72 -3.15 19.35
N ALA A 336 14.67 -3.51 20.23
CA ALA A 336 15.19 -2.60 21.25
C ALA A 336 16.07 -1.50 20.65
N ALA A 337 16.93 -1.85 19.69
CA ALA A 337 17.84 -0.90 19.03
C ALA A 337 17.20 -0.16 17.83
N GLY A 338 16.04 -0.62 17.35
CA GLY A 338 15.40 -0.05 16.17
C GLY A 338 16.20 -0.28 14.88
N LEU A 339 16.83 -1.44 14.73
CA LEU A 339 17.63 -1.81 13.57
C LEU A 339 16.95 -2.89 12.73
N VAL A 340 17.01 -2.76 11.41
CA VAL A 340 16.53 -3.74 10.44
C VAL A 340 17.72 -4.33 9.71
N ALA A 341 17.86 -5.65 9.73
CA ALA A 341 18.83 -6.36 8.90
C ALA A 341 18.15 -6.99 7.70
N SER A 342 18.85 -7.00 6.57
CA SER A 342 18.41 -7.60 5.33
C SER A 342 19.56 -8.36 4.67
N GLY A 343 19.25 -9.53 4.12
CA GLY A 343 20.07 -10.14 3.10
C GLY A 343 19.94 -9.39 1.76
N SER A 344 20.74 -9.81 0.78
CA SER A 344 20.74 -9.26 -0.56
C SER A 344 21.22 -10.31 -1.57
N GLU A 345 20.66 -10.25 -2.77
CA GLU A 345 21.14 -10.97 -3.97
C GLU A 345 22.53 -10.52 -4.40
N SER A 346 22.97 -9.34 -3.98
CA SER A 346 24.35 -8.89 -4.17
C SER A 346 25.35 -9.61 -3.26
N ASN A 347 24.93 -10.59 -2.46
CA ASN A 347 25.75 -11.30 -1.48
C ASN A 347 26.32 -10.40 -0.37
N HIS A 348 25.54 -9.41 0.05
CA HIS A 348 25.86 -8.49 1.13
C HIS A 348 24.78 -8.55 2.21
N VAL A 349 25.19 -8.28 3.46
CA VAL A 349 24.27 -8.04 4.58
C VAL A 349 24.12 -6.53 4.72
N PHE A 350 22.90 -6.04 4.75
CA PHE A 350 22.58 -4.64 4.96
C PHE A 350 21.93 -4.45 6.32
N VAL A 351 22.31 -3.38 7.02
CA VAL A 351 21.61 -2.93 8.23
C VAL A 351 21.13 -1.51 8.03
N TYR A 352 19.87 -1.28 8.38
CA TYR A 352 19.17 0.00 8.34
C TYR A 352 18.75 0.38 9.75
N ASP A 353 18.74 1.68 10.03
CA ASP A 353 18.13 2.23 11.23
C ASP A 353 16.70 2.66 10.89
N LEU A 354 15.72 2.38 11.75
CA LEU A 354 14.33 2.80 11.51
C LEU A 354 14.17 4.33 11.31
N ARG A 355 15.15 5.12 11.74
CA ARG A 355 15.22 6.58 11.58
C ARG A 355 15.76 7.04 10.23
N TRP A 356 16.40 6.18 9.43
CA TRP A 356 17.16 6.56 8.22
C TRP A 356 16.84 5.66 7.03
N ALA A 357 16.58 6.26 5.85
CA ALA A 357 16.17 5.49 4.65
C ALA A 357 17.32 4.73 3.96
N LYS A 358 18.56 5.21 4.11
CA LYS A 358 19.76 4.59 3.54
C LYS A 358 20.38 3.61 4.54
N PRO A 359 21.08 2.56 4.08
CA PRO A 359 21.75 1.61 4.97
C PRO A 359 22.81 2.32 5.81
N ILE A 360 22.91 1.96 7.09
CA ILE A 360 23.93 2.47 8.01
C ILE A 360 25.18 1.60 8.02
N TRP A 361 25.04 0.32 7.63
CA TRP A 361 26.12 -0.64 7.55
C TRP A 361 25.86 -1.66 6.44
N VAL A 362 26.90 -2.02 5.70
CA VAL A 362 26.88 -3.00 4.62
C VAL A 362 28.12 -3.86 4.75
N HIS A 363 27.97 -5.17 4.68
CA HIS A 363 29.08 -6.10 4.81
C HIS A 363 29.05 -7.19 3.74
N PRO A 364 30.17 -7.43 3.03
CA PRO A 364 30.25 -8.49 2.03
C PRO A 364 30.22 -9.87 2.69
N PHE A 365 29.42 -10.79 2.15
CA PHE A 365 29.27 -12.13 2.73
C PHE A 365 30.42 -13.07 2.33
N VAL A 366 31.14 -12.82 1.23
CA VAL A 366 32.34 -13.56 0.82
C VAL A 366 33.59 -12.70 1.01
N GLY A 367 34.66 -13.31 1.56
CA GLY A 367 35.95 -12.65 1.78
C GLY A 367 36.75 -12.52 0.48
N GLY A 368 36.51 -11.43 -0.26
CA GLY A 368 37.39 -10.93 -1.30
C GLY A 368 37.78 -9.49 -0.96
N ALA A 369 39.09 -9.20 -0.99
CA ALA A 369 39.66 -7.92 -0.62
C ALA A 369 39.12 -6.73 -1.45
N HIS A 370 38.87 -5.64 -0.73
CA HIS A 370 38.90 -4.21 -1.12
C HIS A 370 38.52 -3.79 -2.56
N GLY A 371 37.39 -3.08 -2.66
CA GLY A 371 37.13 -2.04 -3.67
C GLY A 371 35.94 -1.16 -3.25
N PRO A 372 35.90 0.14 -3.58
CA PRO A 372 34.73 0.98 -3.28
C PRO A 372 33.54 0.54 -4.13
N VAL A 373 32.38 0.36 -3.50
CA VAL A 373 31.13 0.01 -4.17
C VAL A 373 30.61 1.25 -4.92
N THR A 374 30.78 1.29 -6.24
CA THR A 374 30.04 2.20 -7.13
C THR A 374 28.67 1.60 -7.43
N ILE A 375 27.62 2.39 -7.23
CA ILE A 375 26.20 1.98 -7.31
C ILE A 375 25.72 1.78 -8.77
N ASP A 376 26.56 2.06 -9.78
CA ASP A 376 26.14 2.18 -11.19
C ASP A 376 26.97 1.32 -12.18
N ALA A 377 27.15 0.02 -11.95
CA ALA A 377 27.77 -0.88 -12.94
C ALA A 377 26.83 -2.05 -13.33
N PRO A 378 26.55 -2.27 -14.63
CA PRO A 378 25.72 -3.36 -15.10
C PRO A 378 26.56 -4.61 -15.36
N GLU A 379 26.66 -5.53 -14.39
CA GLU A 379 27.25 -6.85 -14.63
C GLU A 379 26.18 -7.94 -14.77
N ALA A 380 25.51 -7.92 -15.92
CA ALA A 380 24.76 -9.06 -16.44
C ALA A 380 25.72 -10.07 -17.09
N ALA A 381 26.64 -10.68 -16.32
CA ALA A 381 27.54 -11.71 -16.87
C ALA A 381 28.22 -12.66 -15.85
N ASN A 382 27.61 -13.03 -14.71
CA ASN A 382 28.01 -14.27 -13.99
C ASN A 382 27.03 -14.73 -12.88
N ALA A 383 25.73 -14.73 -13.17
CA ALA A 383 24.67 -14.95 -12.17
C ALA A 383 24.54 -16.41 -11.64
N ALA A 384 25.33 -17.38 -12.13
CA ALA A 384 25.27 -18.77 -11.69
C ALA A 384 26.24 -19.12 -10.55
N ALA A 385 27.25 -18.27 -10.29
CA ALA A 385 28.29 -18.50 -9.29
C ALA A 385 28.26 -17.52 -8.09
N ALA A 386 27.41 -16.49 -8.14
CA ALA A 386 27.26 -15.53 -7.06
C ALA A 386 26.17 -16.01 -6.08
N GLY A 387 26.58 -16.47 -4.89
CA GLY A 387 25.64 -16.77 -3.81
C GLY A 387 24.87 -15.53 -3.33
N PHE A 388 23.87 -15.70 -2.48
CA PHE A 388 23.14 -14.61 -1.85
C PHE A 388 22.91 -14.87 -0.37
N VAL A 389 22.63 -13.81 0.39
CA VAL A 389 22.28 -13.94 1.81
C VAL A 389 20.78 -14.25 1.91
N SER A 390 20.46 -15.47 2.31
CA SER A 390 19.11 -16.03 2.29
C SER A 390 18.36 -15.87 3.61
N ALA A 391 19.06 -15.90 4.75
CA ALA A 391 18.42 -15.79 6.07
C ALA A 391 19.18 -14.82 6.98
N VAL A 392 18.47 -14.03 7.77
CA VAL A 392 19.06 -13.16 8.80
C VAL A 392 18.20 -13.16 10.06
N ALA A 393 18.83 -13.14 11.23
CA ALA A 393 18.15 -13.11 12.52
C ALA A 393 18.93 -12.31 13.55
N TRP A 394 18.20 -11.56 14.39
CA TRP A 394 18.77 -10.82 15.51
C TRP A 394 18.54 -11.57 16.82
N ARG A 395 19.61 -11.75 17.59
CA ARG A 395 19.50 -12.04 19.01
C ARG A 395 19.03 -10.77 19.72
N GLN A 396 17.84 -10.83 20.30
CA GLN A 396 17.26 -9.68 21.00
C GLN A 396 18.02 -9.48 22.32
N GLY A 397 18.92 -8.51 22.38
CA GLY A 397 19.62 -8.07 23.60
C GLY A 397 19.09 -6.73 24.12
N SER A 398 19.30 -6.46 25.41
CA SER A 398 19.05 -5.15 26.01
C SER A 398 20.22 -4.19 25.73
N ASP A 399 19.95 -2.88 25.64
CA ASP A 399 20.99 -1.85 25.44
C ASP A 399 21.94 -1.73 26.66
N HIS A 400 21.54 -2.32 27.82
CA HIS A 400 22.29 -2.28 29.07
C HIS A 400 23.28 -3.45 29.26
N ASP A 401 23.10 -4.58 28.56
CA ASP A 401 23.93 -5.79 28.71
C ASP A 401 25.08 -5.91 27.70
N GLY A 402 25.47 -4.82 27.03
CA GLY A 402 26.71 -4.79 26.24
C GLY A 402 26.62 -5.27 24.79
N GLY A 403 25.44 -5.21 24.17
CA GLY A 403 25.27 -5.32 22.72
C GLY A 403 24.36 -6.46 22.23
N GLY A 404 23.96 -6.38 20.96
CA GLY A 404 23.16 -7.40 20.27
C GLY A 404 24.03 -8.29 19.39
N ALA A 405 23.44 -9.32 18.80
CA ALA A 405 24.11 -10.12 17.79
C ALA A 405 23.23 -10.32 16.55
N LEU A 406 23.85 -10.23 15.37
CA LEU A 406 23.24 -10.47 14.08
C LEU A 406 23.82 -11.75 13.50
N VAL A 407 22.96 -12.67 13.07
CA VAL A 407 23.36 -13.85 12.31
C VAL A 407 22.83 -13.74 10.90
N ALA A 408 23.67 -14.10 9.94
CA ALA A 408 23.33 -14.17 8.52
C ALA A 408 23.76 -15.52 7.93
N GLY A 409 22.85 -16.16 7.21
CA GLY A 409 23.06 -17.42 6.50
C GLY A 409 23.01 -17.20 4.98
N GLY A 410 23.95 -17.83 4.27
CA GLY A 410 24.04 -17.78 2.83
C GLY A 410 23.34 -18.93 2.13
N SER A 411 23.11 -18.76 0.82
CA SER A 411 22.64 -19.79 -0.09
C SER A 411 23.63 -20.94 -0.31
N ASP A 412 24.89 -20.74 0.10
CA ASP A 412 25.98 -21.71 0.08
C ASP A 412 26.08 -22.56 1.35
N GLY A 413 25.31 -22.22 2.39
CA GLY A 413 25.35 -22.88 3.70
C GLY A 413 26.35 -22.28 4.68
N VAL A 414 27.01 -21.19 4.32
CA VAL A 414 27.88 -20.44 5.25
C VAL A 414 27.02 -19.64 6.22
N LEU A 415 27.37 -19.67 7.50
CA LEU A 415 26.73 -18.91 8.56
C LEU A 415 27.74 -17.95 9.18
N LYS A 416 27.40 -16.66 9.28
CA LYS A 416 28.22 -15.64 9.93
C LYS A 416 27.47 -15.01 11.10
N MET A 417 28.16 -14.84 12.21
CA MET A 417 27.66 -14.17 13.40
C MET A 417 28.45 -12.90 13.65
N PHE A 418 27.75 -11.79 13.83
CA PHE A 418 28.30 -10.47 14.12
C PHE A 418 27.85 -10.01 15.51
N THR A 419 28.77 -9.52 16.32
CA THR A 419 28.47 -8.82 17.57
C THR A 419 28.31 -7.33 17.30
N CYS A 420 27.39 -6.70 18.01
CA CYS A 420 26.95 -5.33 17.76
C CYS A 420 27.05 -4.52 19.05
N GLN A 421 27.95 -3.55 19.11
CA GLN A 421 28.14 -2.68 20.28
C GLN A 421 27.90 -1.23 19.93
N ARG A 422 27.30 -0.45 20.84
CA ARG A 422 27.13 0.98 20.63
C ARG A 422 28.48 1.66 20.83
N ARG A 423 28.91 2.49 19.88
CA ARG A 423 30.18 3.21 19.94
C ARG A 423 30.15 4.21 21.09
N ASN A 424 30.98 4.02 22.11
CA ASN A 424 31.21 5.03 23.13
C ASN A 424 32.03 6.17 22.51
N MET A 425 31.39 7.29 22.19
CA MET A 425 32.11 8.47 21.71
C MET A 425 33.08 8.96 22.77
N SER A 426 34.38 8.96 22.46
CA SER A 426 35.38 9.56 23.34
C SER A 426 35.31 11.08 23.24
N ALA A 427 35.63 11.78 24.33
CA ALA A 427 35.64 13.25 24.42
C ALA A 427 36.58 13.94 23.40
N ALA A 428 37.43 13.19 22.70
CA ALA A 428 38.33 13.69 21.67
C ALA A 428 37.62 13.94 20.31
N GLU A 429 36.62 13.12 19.94
CA GLU A 429 35.90 13.28 18.66
C GLU A 429 34.83 14.39 18.72
N ALA A 430 34.33 14.71 19.91
CA ALA A 430 33.38 15.80 20.13
C ALA A 430 33.97 17.21 19.86
N LYS A 431 35.31 17.36 19.86
CA LYS A 431 35.98 18.64 19.59
C LYS A 431 36.20 18.95 18.10
N ALA A 432 35.99 17.98 17.20
CA ALA A 432 36.20 18.18 15.76
C ALA A 432 34.95 18.63 14.98
N ALA A 433 33.76 18.60 15.59
CA ALA A 433 32.50 18.95 14.95
C ALA A 433 31.92 20.28 15.44
N VAL A 434 32.69 21.38 15.35
CA VAL A 434 32.11 22.71 15.51
C VAL A 434 31.33 23.03 14.23
N VAL A 435 30.01 22.89 14.30
CA VAL A 435 29.08 23.18 13.20
C VAL A 435 29.25 24.66 12.78
N PRO A 436 29.54 24.95 11.50
CA PRO A 436 29.71 26.33 11.02
C PRO A 436 28.47 27.20 11.28
N GLU A 437 28.68 28.49 11.60
CA GLU A 437 27.61 29.44 11.93
C GLU A 437 26.53 29.57 10.83
N SER A 438 26.91 29.37 9.56
CA SER A 438 26.00 29.36 8.41
C SER A 438 24.94 28.25 8.49
N VAL A 439 25.33 27.07 9.01
CA VAL A 439 24.43 25.92 9.19
C VAL A 439 23.49 26.17 10.37
N LEU A 440 23.96 26.82 11.44
CA LEU A 440 23.10 27.23 12.56
C LEU A 440 22.07 28.27 12.13
N ARG A 441 22.47 29.25 11.30
CA ARG A 441 21.53 30.24 10.72
C ARG A 441 20.52 29.59 9.77
N LYS A 442 20.92 28.58 8.99
CA LYS A 442 20.01 27.80 8.12
C LYS A 442 19.02 26.98 8.95
N ARG A 443 19.47 26.28 10.00
CA ARG A 443 18.61 25.55 10.93
C ARG A 443 17.60 26.46 11.62
N LYS A 444 18.03 27.62 12.13
CA LYS A 444 17.10 28.62 12.72
C LYS A 444 16.05 29.09 11.72
N ARG A 445 16.42 29.31 10.45
CA ARG A 445 15.48 29.70 9.39
C ARG A 445 14.50 28.57 9.06
N GLU A 446 14.97 27.33 8.98
CA GLU A 446 14.14 26.14 8.74
C GLU A 446 13.21 25.84 9.91
N GLU A 447 13.67 26.01 11.15
CA GLU A 447 12.87 25.90 12.38
C GLU A 447 11.81 27.01 12.46
N GLN A 448 12.17 28.26 12.13
CA GLN A 448 11.23 29.37 12.01
C GLN A 448 10.19 29.08 10.93
N TRP A 449 10.62 28.69 9.73
CA TRP A 449 9.70 28.32 8.64
C TRP A 449 8.78 27.14 9.01
N ALA A 450 9.32 26.13 9.71
CA ALA A 450 8.53 25.00 10.19
C ALA A 450 7.55 25.41 11.30
N ALA A 451 7.95 26.31 12.20
CA ALA A 451 7.10 26.87 13.24
C ALA A 451 5.99 27.73 12.63
N ASP A 452 6.32 28.63 11.71
CA ASP A 452 5.37 29.49 10.98
C ASP A 452 4.38 28.64 10.16
N LYS A 453 4.87 27.58 9.49
CA LYS A 453 4.00 26.65 8.75
C LYS A 453 3.08 25.87 9.70
N LYS A 454 3.58 25.45 10.86
CA LYS A 454 2.78 24.77 11.89
C LYS A 454 1.74 25.71 12.51
N GLU A 455 2.11 26.95 12.79
CA GLU A 455 1.20 27.98 13.30
C GLU A 455 0.12 28.30 12.28
N LYS A 456 0.49 28.50 11.01
CA LYS A 456 -0.46 28.69 9.92
C LYS A 456 -1.42 27.50 9.77
N ALA A 457 -0.91 26.27 9.82
CA ALA A 457 -1.75 25.07 9.76
C ALA A 457 -2.71 24.95 10.97
N LEU A 458 -2.27 25.34 12.18
CA LEU A 458 -3.12 25.39 13.37
C LEU A 458 -4.18 26.49 13.26
N ALA A 459 -3.82 27.67 12.74
CA ALA A 459 -4.76 28.76 12.49
C ALA A 459 -5.80 28.38 11.44
N ASP A 460 -5.39 27.76 10.33
CA ASP A 460 -6.27 27.27 9.27
C ASP A 460 -7.20 26.16 9.80
N ARG A 461 -6.71 25.28 10.67
CA ARG A 461 -7.53 24.26 11.34
C ARG A 461 -8.57 24.87 12.27
N LYS A 462 -8.22 25.91 13.03
CA LYS A 462 -9.18 26.64 13.90
C LYS A 462 -10.26 27.32 13.05
N LYS A 463 -9.86 28.05 12.01
CA LYS A 463 -10.79 28.67 11.05
C LYS A 463 -11.71 27.66 10.38
N ALA A 464 -11.19 26.50 9.97
CA ALA A 464 -11.98 25.43 9.37
C ALA A 464 -13.01 24.81 10.33
N LEU A 465 -12.69 24.72 11.62
CA LEU A 465 -13.64 24.24 12.64
C LEU A 465 -14.77 25.25 12.87
N GLU A 466 -14.45 26.54 12.93
CA GLU A 466 -15.42 27.61 13.08
C GLU A 466 -16.33 27.72 11.86
N SER A 467 -15.75 27.74 10.65
CA SER A 467 -16.52 27.78 9.40
C SER A 467 -17.39 26.53 9.23
N ARG A 468 -16.93 25.35 9.65
CA ARG A 468 -17.76 24.13 9.64
C ARG A 468 -18.99 24.26 10.53
N LYS A 469 -18.87 24.88 11.72
CA LYS A 469 -20.01 25.11 12.63
C LYS A 469 -21.03 26.06 12.00
N THR A 470 -20.57 27.16 11.41
CA THR A 470 -21.46 28.14 10.75
C THR A 470 -22.15 27.52 9.54
N ILE A 471 -21.41 26.77 8.71
CA ILE A 471 -21.97 26.07 7.54
C ILE A 471 -23.06 25.08 7.96
N PHE A 472 -22.82 24.29 9.00
CA PHE A 472 -23.81 23.32 9.48
C PHE A 472 -25.07 24.00 10.04
N ALA A 473 -24.90 25.08 10.82
CA ALA A 473 -26.02 25.85 11.35
C ALA A 473 -26.88 26.48 10.24
N ARG A 474 -26.24 27.09 9.23
CA ARG A 474 -26.93 27.68 8.07
C ARG A 474 -27.64 26.62 7.23
N ALA A 475 -26.98 25.50 6.94
CA ALA A 475 -27.59 24.39 6.19
C ALA A 475 -28.84 23.84 6.90
N LYS A 476 -28.79 23.74 8.24
CA LYS A 476 -29.96 23.35 9.05
C LYS A 476 -31.10 24.38 8.95
N GLN A 477 -30.78 25.67 9.00
CA GLN A 477 -31.76 26.75 8.85
C GLN A 477 -32.45 26.69 7.48
N TYR A 478 -31.69 26.54 6.39
CA TYR A 478 -32.26 26.45 5.05
C TYR A 478 -33.15 25.23 4.88
N ALA A 479 -32.76 24.07 5.42
CA ALA A 479 -33.60 22.87 5.40
C ALA A 479 -34.94 23.12 6.11
N GLN A 480 -34.90 23.73 7.30
CA GLN A 480 -36.10 24.08 8.04
C GLN A 480 -37.00 25.09 7.31
N GLU A 481 -36.40 26.08 6.66
CA GLU A 481 -37.12 27.06 5.84
C GLU A 481 -37.83 26.40 4.66
N TYR A 482 -37.14 25.53 3.90
CA TYR A 482 -37.74 24.81 2.78
C TYR A 482 -38.86 23.86 3.23
N ASP A 483 -38.66 23.14 4.33
CA ASP A 483 -39.68 22.26 4.90
C ASP A 483 -40.93 23.04 5.35
N ALA A 484 -40.73 24.24 5.92
CA ALA A 484 -41.83 25.13 6.32
C ALA A 484 -42.60 25.65 5.09
N GLN A 485 -41.89 26.11 4.06
CA GLN A 485 -42.49 26.58 2.80
C GLN A 485 -43.30 25.47 2.10
N GLU A 486 -42.77 24.24 2.08
CA GLU A 486 -43.50 23.10 1.50
C GLU A 486 -44.78 22.79 2.30
N LYS A 487 -44.71 22.79 3.64
CA LYS A 487 -45.87 22.57 4.51
C LYS A 487 -46.93 23.65 4.35
N GLU A 488 -46.52 24.92 4.34
CA GLU A 488 -47.42 26.07 4.15
C GLU A 488 -48.12 25.99 2.78
N LEU A 489 -47.38 25.66 1.71
CA LEU A 489 -47.94 25.51 0.38
C LEU A 489 -48.96 24.36 0.32
N VAL A 490 -48.72 23.26 1.04
CA VAL A 490 -49.69 22.17 1.18
C VAL A 490 -50.93 22.61 1.98
N GLN A 491 -50.76 23.38 3.06
CA GLN A 491 -51.86 23.91 3.85
C GLN A 491 -52.75 24.85 3.03
N LEU A 492 -52.15 25.83 2.34
CA LEU A 492 -52.87 26.77 1.47
C LEU A 492 -53.66 26.06 0.36
N LYS A 493 -53.10 25.00 -0.23
CA LYS A 493 -53.81 24.15 -1.20
C LYS A 493 -55.02 23.43 -0.58
N ARG A 494 -54.89 22.92 0.64
CA ARG A 494 -55.98 22.23 1.35
C ARG A 494 -57.08 23.21 1.76
N GLU A 495 -56.71 24.39 2.25
CA GLU A 495 -57.65 25.45 2.63
C GLU A 495 -58.41 25.99 1.42
N ALA A 496 -57.72 26.24 0.30
CA ALA A 496 -58.37 26.64 -0.94
C ALA A 496 -59.40 25.60 -1.38
N ARG A 497 -59.04 24.30 -1.35
CA ARG A 497 -59.94 23.20 -1.69
C ARG A 497 -61.14 23.10 -0.73
N LEU A 498 -60.92 23.30 0.57
CA LEU A 498 -61.99 23.28 1.58
C LEU A 498 -62.96 24.45 1.42
N LYS A 499 -62.47 25.63 1.00
CA LYS A 499 -63.29 26.80 0.64
C LYS A 499 -63.91 26.71 -0.76
N GLY A 500 -63.77 25.58 -1.45
CA GLY A 500 -64.30 25.37 -2.82
C GLY A 500 -63.55 26.13 -3.93
N GLY A 501 -62.38 26.69 -3.64
CA GLY A 501 -61.53 27.42 -4.58
C GLY A 501 -60.29 26.62 -5.03
N PHE A 502 -59.50 27.20 -5.94
CA PHE A 502 -58.23 26.64 -6.42
C PHE A 502 -57.05 27.55 -6.05
N TYR A 503 -55.98 26.97 -5.54
CA TYR A 503 -54.76 27.71 -5.19
C TYR A 503 -53.91 27.99 -6.44
N VAL A 504 -53.75 29.26 -6.78
CA VAL A 504 -52.86 29.71 -7.86
C VAL A 504 -51.47 29.93 -7.28
N SER A 505 -50.49 29.15 -7.77
CA SER A 505 -49.09 29.31 -7.34
C SER A 505 -48.55 30.69 -7.73
N PRO A 506 -47.70 31.30 -6.88
CA PRO A 506 -47.05 32.56 -7.22
C PRO A 506 -46.16 32.42 -8.46
N GLU A 507 -45.98 33.52 -9.19
CA GLU A 507 -45.10 33.55 -10.35
C GLU A 507 -43.68 33.15 -9.95
N ALA A 508 -43.12 32.17 -10.66
CA ALA A 508 -41.78 31.68 -10.39
C ALA A 508 -40.73 32.73 -10.76
N LYS A 509 -39.77 32.95 -9.85
CA LYS A 509 -38.73 33.98 -9.99
C LYS A 509 -37.47 33.49 -10.74
N LEU A 510 -37.32 32.17 -10.87
CA LEU A 510 -36.14 31.51 -11.43
C LEU A 510 -36.50 30.65 -12.65
N LEU A 511 -35.73 30.78 -13.72
CA LEU A 511 -35.80 29.94 -14.92
C LEU A 511 -34.51 29.16 -15.10
N PHE A 512 -34.64 27.92 -15.58
CA PHE A 512 -33.51 27.16 -16.12
C PHE A 512 -33.67 27.02 -17.62
N VAL A 513 -32.69 27.51 -18.37
CA VAL A 513 -32.74 27.58 -19.84
C VAL A 513 -31.68 26.68 -20.42
N ILE A 514 -32.08 25.79 -21.33
CA ILE A 514 -31.24 24.81 -22.00
C ILE A 514 -31.25 25.08 -23.49
N ARG A 515 -30.07 25.02 -24.11
CA ARG A 515 -29.97 25.07 -25.57
C ARG A 515 -30.23 23.73 -26.23
N ILE A 516 -31.16 23.68 -27.17
CA ILE A 516 -31.59 22.44 -27.85
C ILE A 516 -31.16 22.35 -29.33
N ARG A 517 -30.84 23.46 -30.01
CA ARG A 517 -30.47 23.47 -31.45
C ARG A 517 -29.10 24.09 -31.74
N GLY A 518 -28.53 23.71 -32.89
CA GLY A 518 -27.21 24.14 -33.40
C GLY A 518 -27.11 25.61 -33.82
N ILE A 519 -25.95 26.03 -34.36
CA ILE A 519 -25.67 27.43 -34.75
C ILE A 519 -25.95 27.68 -36.26
N ASN A 520 -26.13 26.63 -37.06
CA ASN A 520 -26.26 26.74 -38.51
C ASN A 520 -27.45 27.64 -38.94
N ALA A 521 -27.19 28.56 -39.88
CA ALA A 521 -28.16 29.52 -40.44
C ALA A 521 -28.89 30.41 -39.42
N MET A 522 -28.29 30.68 -38.25
CA MET A 522 -28.91 31.53 -37.23
C MET A 522 -28.70 33.03 -37.51
N HIS A 523 -29.79 33.80 -37.46
CA HIS A 523 -29.77 35.26 -37.57
C HIS A 523 -28.79 35.90 -36.56
N PRO A 524 -27.98 36.91 -36.94
CA PRO A 524 -26.97 37.51 -36.06
C PRO A 524 -27.50 38.00 -34.71
N LYS A 525 -28.71 38.59 -34.67
CA LYS A 525 -29.34 39.03 -33.41
C LYS A 525 -29.64 37.86 -32.47
N THR A 526 -30.17 36.75 -32.98
CA THR A 526 -30.45 35.53 -32.21
C THR A 526 -29.15 34.92 -31.66
N ARG A 527 -28.08 34.91 -32.47
CA ARG A 527 -26.75 34.47 -32.04
C ARG A 527 -26.20 35.32 -30.91
N LYS A 528 -26.36 36.65 -30.98
CA LYS A 528 -25.92 37.57 -29.93
C LYS A 528 -26.70 37.37 -28.64
N ILE A 529 -28.02 37.15 -28.70
CA ILE A 529 -28.84 36.85 -27.52
C ILE A 529 -28.37 35.55 -26.85
N LEU A 530 -28.12 34.47 -27.59
CA LEU A 530 -27.60 33.23 -27.01
C LEU A 530 -26.20 33.39 -26.39
N GLN A 531 -25.35 34.24 -26.97
CA GLN A 531 -24.05 34.58 -26.38
C GLN A 531 -24.21 35.33 -25.05
N LEU A 532 -25.13 36.30 -24.98
CA LEU A 532 -25.44 37.04 -23.74
C LEU A 532 -25.97 36.10 -22.65
N LEU A 533 -26.81 35.12 -23.01
CA LEU A 533 -27.30 34.09 -22.08
C LEU A 533 -26.26 33.01 -21.75
N ARG A 534 -25.04 33.08 -22.30
CA ARG A 534 -23.95 32.09 -22.12
C ARG A 534 -24.24 30.69 -22.69
N LEU A 535 -25.20 30.58 -23.62
CA LEU A 535 -25.65 29.33 -24.26
C LEU A 535 -24.89 29.02 -25.56
N ARG A 536 -23.55 28.94 -25.48
CA ARG A 536 -22.67 28.81 -26.67
C ARG A 536 -22.70 27.42 -27.32
N GLN A 537 -22.85 26.36 -26.54
CA GLN A 537 -22.90 24.99 -27.03
C GLN A 537 -24.28 24.37 -26.82
N ILE A 538 -24.61 23.36 -27.63
CA ILE A 538 -25.82 22.55 -27.46
C ILE A 538 -25.77 21.83 -26.11
N PHE A 539 -26.92 21.73 -25.45
CA PHE A 539 -27.10 21.17 -24.10
C PHE A 539 -26.38 21.92 -22.99
N ASN A 540 -25.96 23.17 -23.23
CA ASN A 540 -25.61 24.06 -22.13
C ASN A 540 -26.89 24.53 -21.45
N GLY A 541 -26.88 24.51 -20.12
CA GLY A 541 -27.94 25.01 -19.25
C GLY A 541 -27.44 26.18 -18.39
N VAL A 542 -28.27 27.20 -18.18
CA VAL A 542 -27.95 28.37 -17.36
C VAL A 542 -29.19 28.78 -16.55
N PHE A 543 -28.99 29.24 -15.31
CA PHE A 543 -30.04 29.85 -14.48
C PHE A 543 -30.25 31.32 -14.87
N LEU A 544 -31.51 31.75 -14.94
CA LEU A 544 -31.88 33.14 -15.23
C LEU A 544 -32.94 33.63 -14.27
N LYS A 545 -32.81 34.89 -13.83
CA LYS A 545 -33.85 35.61 -13.12
C LYS A 545 -34.99 36.00 -14.08
N VAL A 546 -36.22 35.81 -13.64
CA VAL A 546 -37.42 36.19 -14.38
C VAL A 546 -37.60 37.70 -14.31
N ASN A 547 -37.36 38.36 -15.44
CA ASN A 547 -37.57 39.79 -15.66
C ASN A 547 -38.30 39.97 -16.99
N LYS A 548 -39.06 41.05 -17.16
CA LYS A 548 -39.75 41.37 -18.43
C LYS A 548 -38.79 41.36 -19.63
N ALA A 549 -37.56 41.85 -19.43
CA ALA A 549 -36.51 41.83 -20.45
C ALA A 549 -36.00 40.42 -20.77
N THR A 550 -35.81 39.54 -19.77
CA THR A 550 -35.33 38.17 -20.00
C THR A 550 -36.38 37.34 -20.72
N ILE A 551 -37.66 37.50 -20.39
CA ILE A 551 -38.77 36.86 -21.11
C ILE A 551 -38.80 37.32 -22.57
N ASN A 552 -38.66 38.63 -22.84
CA ASN A 552 -38.63 39.15 -24.21
C ASN A 552 -37.42 38.63 -25.01
N MET A 553 -36.26 38.47 -24.37
CA MET A 553 -35.10 37.83 -25.00
C MET A 553 -35.38 36.35 -25.31
N LEU A 554 -36.00 35.62 -24.38
CA LEU A 554 -36.34 34.20 -24.55
C LEU A 554 -37.35 33.98 -25.69
N ARG A 555 -38.39 34.81 -25.81
CA ARG A 555 -39.35 34.76 -26.93
C ARG A 555 -38.68 34.86 -28.30
N ARG A 556 -37.59 35.65 -28.43
CA ARG A 556 -36.82 35.79 -29.68
C ARG A 556 -35.94 34.58 -30.01
N VAL A 557 -35.57 33.79 -29.02
CA VAL A 557 -34.70 32.61 -29.18
C VAL A 557 -35.42 31.29 -28.93
N GLU A 558 -36.73 31.33 -28.72
CA GLU A 558 -37.61 30.20 -28.37
C GLU A 558 -37.42 28.96 -29.27
N PRO A 559 -37.21 29.06 -30.59
CA PRO A 559 -36.95 27.87 -31.41
C PRO A 559 -35.66 27.11 -31.06
N TYR A 560 -34.71 27.77 -30.38
CA TYR A 560 -33.37 27.25 -30.09
C TYR A 560 -33.16 26.87 -28.62
N VAL A 561 -34.06 27.29 -27.74
CA VAL A 561 -33.95 27.06 -26.29
C VAL A 561 -35.21 26.42 -25.74
N ALA A 562 -35.04 25.53 -24.79
CA ALA A 562 -36.13 25.08 -23.92
C ALA A 562 -35.90 25.68 -22.54
N TYR A 563 -36.94 26.21 -21.91
CA TYR A 563 -36.85 26.73 -20.55
C TYR A 563 -38.01 26.23 -19.70
N GLY A 564 -37.76 26.12 -18.40
CA GLY A 564 -38.76 25.72 -17.41
C GLY A 564 -38.36 26.20 -16.02
N TYR A 565 -39.26 25.98 -15.07
CA TYR A 565 -39.06 26.35 -13.68
C TYR A 565 -38.43 25.17 -12.94
N PRO A 566 -37.18 25.29 -12.45
CA PRO A 566 -36.52 24.20 -11.75
C PRO A 566 -37.10 24.03 -10.34
N ASN A 567 -37.13 22.79 -9.84
CA ASN A 567 -37.40 22.51 -8.43
C ASN A 567 -36.09 22.53 -7.61
N LEU A 568 -36.20 22.67 -6.28
CA LEU A 568 -35.05 22.72 -5.37
C LEU A 568 -34.11 21.53 -5.55
N LYS A 569 -34.68 20.32 -5.69
CA LYS A 569 -33.92 19.08 -5.93
C LYS A 569 -33.08 19.16 -7.21
N SER A 570 -33.64 19.68 -8.30
CA SER A 570 -32.97 19.82 -9.59
C SER A 570 -31.85 20.84 -9.54
N VAL A 571 -32.07 21.98 -8.86
CA VAL A 571 -31.02 22.99 -8.64
C VAL A 571 -29.87 22.39 -7.85
N ARG A 572 -30.18 21.74 -6.72
CA ARG A 572 -29.19 21.06 -5.88
C ARG A 572 -28.41 20.03 -6.68
N GLU A 573 -29.07 19.09 -7.35
CA GLU A 573 -28.40 18.06 -8.13
C GLU A 573 -27.55 18.60 -9.29
N LEU A 574 -28.00 19.67 -9.96
CA LEU A 574 -27.22 20.31 -11.01
C LEU A 574 -25.93 20.92 -10.46
N ILE A 575 -26.00 21.63 -9.34
CA ILE A 575 -24.84 22.28 -8.72
C ILE A 575 -23.89 21.21 -8.14
N TYR A 576 -24.39 20.23 -7.38
CA TYR A 576 -23.55 19.18 -6.78
C TYR A 576 -22.91 18.25 -7.82
N LYS A 577 -23.66 17.78 -8.82
CA LYS A 577 -23.16 16.73 -9.75
C LYS A 577 -22.51 17.29 -11.01
N ARG A 578 -22.89 18.50 -11.43
CA ARG A 578 -22.48 19.08 -12.73
C ARG A 578 -21.99 20.52 -12.60
N GLY A 579 -21.88 21.07 -11.40
CA GLY A 579 -21.43 22.43 -11.14
C GLY A 579 -19.93 22.58 -11.32
N TYR A 580 -19.56 23.64 -12.02
CA TYR A 580 -18.18 24.11 -12.12
C TYR A 580 -18.18 25.60 -11.76
N GLY A 581 -17.22 26.01 -10.93
CA GLY A 581 -16.95 27.40 -10.62
C GLY A 581 -16.03 28.03 -11.65
N LYS A 582 -16.12 29.36 -11.77
CA LYS A 582 -15.27 30.18 -12.62
C LYS A 582 -14.34 31.02 -11.73
N LEU A 583 -13.14 30.52 -11.47
CA LEU A 583 -12.07 31.25 -10.78
C LEU A 583 -11.00 31.63 -11.78
N ASN A 584 -10.55 32.90 -11.79
CA ASN A 584 -9.51 33.38 -12.70
C ASN A 584 -9.74 33.04 -14.18
N LYS A 585 -11.02 33.03 -14.61
CA LYS A 585 -11.48 32.60 -15.95
C LYS A 585 -11.24 31.12 -16.29
N GLN A 586 -10.74 30.33 -15.35
CA GLN A 586 -10.60 28.88 -15.47
C GLN A 586 -11.84 28.15 -14.94
N ARG A 587 -12.06 26.93 -15.44
CA ARG A 587 -13.20 26.08 -15.09
C ARG A 587 -12.75 25.05 -14.05
N ILE A 588 -13.25 25.15 -12.83
CA ILE A 588 -12.86 24.28 -11.70
C ILE A 588 -14.09 23.53 -11.18
N PRO A 589 -14.03 22.20 -10.95
CA PRO A 589 -15.16 21.46 -10.41
C PRO A 589 -15.47 21.88 -8.96
N LEU A 590 -16.76 21.95 -8.61
CA LEU A 590 -17.21 22.32 -7.25
C LEU A 590 -17.23 21.09 -6.33
N SER A 591 -16.06 20.49 -6.07
CA SER A 591 -15.92 19.36 -5.13
C SER A 591 -15.70 19.81 -3.68
N ASN A 592 -15.08 20.98 -3.47
CA ASN A 592 -14.69 21.50 -2.16
C ASN A 592 -15.26 22.90 -1.95
N ASN A 593 -15.62 23.25 -0.70
CA ASN A 593 -16.16 24.57 -0.36
C ASN A 593 -15.14 25.72 -0.54
N ASN A 594 -13.83 25.44 -0.51
CA ASN A 594 -12.78 26.45 -0.68
C ASN A 594 -12.90 27.21 -2.01
N VAL A 595 -13.34 26.53 -3.08
CA VAL A 595 -13.51 27.14 -4.42
C VAL A 595 -14.63 28.18 -4.40
N ILE A 596 -15.65 27.97 -3.56
CA ILE A 596 -16.78 28.88 -3.40
C ILE A 596 -16.35 30.08 -2.54
N GLU A 597 -15.66 29.83 -1.44
CA GLU A 597 -15.16 30.90 -0.56
C GLU A 597 -14.18 31.84 -1.28
N GLU A 598 -13.27 31.30 -2.09
CA GLU A 598 -12.33 32.12 -2.89
C GLU A 598 -13.05 32.98 -3.93
N GLY A 599 -14.13 32.48 -4.53
CA GLY A 599 -14.85 33.17 -5.61
C GLY A 599 -15.99 34.09 -5.18
N LEU A 600 -16.65 33.75 -4.07
CA LEU A 600 -17.89 34.38 -3.61
C LEU A 600 -17.88 34.74 -2.12
N GLY A 601 -16.76 34.55 -1.41
CA GLY A 601 -16.64 34.88 0.00
C GLY A 601 -16.90 36.37 0.30
N SER A 602 -16.59 37.27 -0.64
CA SER A 602 -16.92 38.70 -0.56
C SER A 602 -18.43 38.98 -0.47
N HIS A 603 -19.25 38.06 -0.96
CA HIS A 603 -20.71 38.15 -0.99
C HIS A 603 -21.38 37.31 0.12
N ASN A 604 -20.61 36.88 1.13
CA ASN A 604 -21.07 36.04 2.26
C ASN A 604 -21.64 34.67 1.82
N ILE A 605 -21.24 34.17 0.65
CA ILE A 605 -21.56 32.82 0.16
C ILE A 605 -20.32 31.95 0.42
N ILE A 606 -20.38 31.12 1.46
CA ILE A 606 -19.21 30.40 1.97
C ILE A 606 -19.25 28.94 1.54
N CYS A 607 -20.45 28.36 1.46
CA CYS A 607 -20.61 26.95 1.14
C CYS A 607 -21.54 26.70 -0.04
N LEU A 608 -21.58 25.44 -0.46
CA LEU A 608 -22.41 25.02 -1.58
C LEU A 608 -23.91 25.14 -1.30
N GLU A 609 -24.37 24.94 -0.06
CA GLU A 609 -25.77 25.16 0.29
C GLU A 609 -26.16 26.65 0.29
N ASP A 610 -25.27 27.56 0.70
CA ASP A 610 -25.49 29.01 0.56
C ASP A 610 -25.68 29.36 -0.93
N LEU A 611 -24.85 28.79 -1.81
CA LEU A 611 -24.93 28.99 -3.25
C LEU A 611 -26.25 28.43 -3.83
N VAL A 612 -26.68 27.24 -3.41
CA VAL A 612 -27.96 26.66 -3.82
C VAL A 612 -29.13 27.54 -3.37
N HIS A 613 -29.08 28.01 -2.13
CA HIS A 613 -30.11 28.88 -1.57
C HIS A 613 -30.21 30.20 -2.31
N GLU A 614 -29.08 30.89 -2.53
CA GLU A 614 -29.01 32.15 -3.26
C GLU A 614 -29.58 32.04 -4.69
N ILE A 615 -29.30 30.92 -5.37
CA ILE A 615 -29.84 30.64 -6.71
C ILE A 615 -31.35 30.37 -6.66
N MET A 616 -31.83 29.56 -5.73
CA MET A 616 -33.23 29.16 -5.64
C MET A 616 -34.15 30.32 -5.25
N THR A 617 -33.75 31.12 -4.26
CA THR A 617 -34.54 32.26 -3.76
C THR A 617 -34.38 33.51 -4.62
N VAL A 618 -33.39 33.52 -5.53
CA VAL A 618 -32.99 34.69 -6.33
C VAL A 618 -32.61 35.85 -5.41
N GLY A 619 -31.63 35.59 -4.54
CA GLY A 619 -31.15 36.53 -3.55
C GLY A 619 -30.46 37.78 -4.12
N PRO A 620 -29.97 38.67 -3.25
CA PRO A 620 -29.39 39.96 -3.64
C PRO A 620 -28.12 39.82 -4.50
N HIS A 621 -27.35 38.75 -4.33
CA HIS A 621 -26.10 38.46 -5.04
C HIS A 621 -26.26 37.37 -6.11
N PHE A 622 -27.50 37.16 -6.59
CA PHE A 622 -27.82 36.18 -7.63
C PHE A 622 -26.98 36.36 -8.91
N LYS A 623 -26.68 37.60 -9.30
CA LYS A 623 -25.94 37.90 -10.53
C LYS A 623 -24.50 37.40 -10.43
N GLU A 624 -23.87 37.63 -9.30
CA GLU A 624 -22.50 37.24 -8.96
C GLU A 624 -22.41 35.72 -8.86
N ALA A 625 -23.32 35.10 -8.09
CA ALA A 625 -23.44 33.64 -7.96
C ALA A 625 -23.65 32.94 -9.31
N ASN A 626 -24.55 33.46 -10.15
CA ASN A 626 -24.82 32.89 -11.47
C ASN A 626 -23.63 33.10 -12.43
N ASN A 627 -22.90 34.21 -12.33
CA ASN A 627 -21.71 34.47 -13.15
C ASN A 627 -20.52 33.58 -12.76
N PHE A 628 -20.39 33.26 -11.47
CA PHE A 628 -19.45 32.29 -10.95
C PHE A 628 -19.73 30.88 -11.47
N LEU A 629 -21.00 30.47 -11.56
CA LEU A 629 -21.37 29.19 -12.14
C LEU A 629 -21.07 29.15 -13.66
N TRP A 630 -20.26 28.17 -14.06
CA TRP A 630 -20.03 27.84 -15.46
C TRP A 630 -21.31 27.21 -16.04
N PRO A 631 -21.68 27.49 -17.32
CA PRO A 631 -22.82 26.85 -17.95
C PRO A 631 -22.78 25.31 -17.84
N PHE A 632 -23.86 24.72 -17.33
CA PHE A 632 -23.96 23.29 -17.08
C PHE A 632 -23.99 22.53 -18.40
N LYS A 633 -23.08 21.56 -18.57
CA LYS A 633 -23.13 20.67 -19.73
C LYS A 633 -24.04 19.48 -19.43
N LEU A 634 -25.18 19.41 -20.09
CA LEU A 634 -26.14 18.31 -19.95
C LEU A 634 -25.88 17.21 -20.98
N LYS A 635 -26.22 15.97 -20.62
CA LYS A 635 -26.24 14.85 -21.57
C LYS A 635 -27.42 15.00 -22.53
N ALA A 636 -27.26 14.48 -23.75
CA ALA A 636 -28.36 14.40 -24.69
C ALA A 636 -29.49 13.49 -24.14
N PRO A 637 -30.76 13.76 -24.46
CA PRO A 637 -31.86 12.88 -24.06
C PRO A 637 -31.69 11.48 -24.68
N LEU A 638 -32.10 10.44 -23.93
CA LEU A 638 -32.21 9.07 -24.43
C LEU A 638 -33.19 9.05 -25.61
N GLY A 639 -32.79 8.44 -26.74
CA GLY A 639 -33.53 8.49 -28.02
C GLY A 639 -33.11 9.63 -28.97
N GLY A 640 -32.18 10.49 -28.56
CA GLY A 640 -31.67 11.57 -29.39
C GLY A 640 -32.69 12.71 -29.62
N LEU A 641 -32.26 13.80 -30.25
CA LEU A 641 -33.18 14.81 -30.74
C LEU A 641 -33.45 14.48 -32.20
N LYS A 642 -34.70 14.17 -32.56
CA LYS A 642 -35.12 13.76 -33.91
C LYS A 642 -34.65 14.72 -35.03
N LYS A 643 -34.37 15.99 -34.71
CA LYS A 643 -33.88 17.02 -35.66
C LYS A 643 -32.75 17.88 -35.06
N LYS A 644 -31.55 17.32 -34.87
CA LYS A 644 -30.37 18.10 -34.37
C LYS A 644 -29.79 19.10 -35.38
N ARG A 645 -29.91 18.81 -36.69
CA ARG A 645 -29.20 19.53 -37.77
C ARG A 645 -30.08 20.43 -38.64
N ASN A 646 -31.41 20.31 -38.59
CA ASN A 646 -32.29 20.97 -39.55
C ASN A 646 -33.01 22.18 -38.93
N HIS A 647 -32.68 23.38 -39.41
CA HIS A 647 -33.70 24.40 -39.61
C HIS A 647 -34.05 24.33 -41.09
N TYR A 648 -35.10 23.54 -41.36
CA TYR A 648 -35.45 22.95 -42.66
C TYR A 648 -34.47 21.85 -43.09
#